data_AF-A0A6P0KNH3-F1
#
_entry.id   AF-A0A6P0KNH3-F1
#
_cell.length_a   1.000
_cell.length_b   1.000
_cell.length_c   1.000
_cell.angle_alpha   90.00
_cell.angle_beta   90.00
_cell.angle_gamma   90.00
#
_symmetry.space_group_name_H-M   'P 1'
#
loop_
_entity.id
_entity.type
_entity.pdbx_description
1 polymer ?
#
loop_
_entity_poly.entity_id
_entity_poly.type
_entity_poly.pdbx_seq_one_letter_code
_entity_poly.pdbx_strand_id
1 'polypeptide(L)'
;MKPRVDGLVQASTFVLCSLVGATTALGQITPDNTLGNESSVVTPNVDVKGALADLIEGGAIRDSNLFHSFSDFNVGEMGRVYFANPAGIANILSRVTGTNVSNILGTLGVLGNANLFVINPNGIFFGPNSRLDLGGSFFGSTADSVLFEDGTVFSTKNPNEKPLLTINIPSGLQYGSNPGSITNQSRREFGEQINGLRVPNGQTLGLIGGEVNIPGGVNGALDGRIELGSVGSNNVVNLTPKDTSFVLDYSPVQQFQDISLSDGALVDTSGFGGGSIQVQGANVSLRDRSFVFADTLGSQNGGGIVVEASQLSLEGGSRITADVLGSGQGGDLRVNASESVRVIGVSADGTFSGLGANLIGGATGKAGDLRITTGQLMVSDGAQVGVNTFGEGDGGNLTVNASSTVQLIGTDANPEFPSGLFAVTLGTGKAGDLSITTGQLIVSDGAQVSADTRGEGDGGNLTVDADSTVQLIGRSADGKVGSGLFAQANRGSKGKAGDLRITTGQLMVSDGAQVGVNTFGEGDGGNLTVNADSTVQLIGTSANSQFPSGLFARTLGTGKAGDLRITTGQLMVSDGAQVSASTRGEGDGGTLSVNADSMVQLIGRSANGQFGSGLFAQANPGSKGKAGDLSITTGQLMVSDGAQVSAGTRGEGDGGTLSVNADSTVQVIGTSADGQFPSALFTETEGTGDAGDVSITTGQLIVSDGAAILAGTKGEGDGGTLSVNADSTVQLIGTSADGRFASALFTETEGTGDAGDLLKITTGQLIVSDGAAISARSTEQGSSAGEVEINANSIFLDNKGRITAETAGDKGNITLSSRDIRLLNQSKITTDAQNTTGGNIDIDTETLVGLGNSDITANAQEGEGGRVEINAQGIFGLEFRVRETPENDITATSNLGPSFSGEVILNTPDLDPTSGLIELPGSLVDAEAILANDLCGFENNRIAGGSSFTITGKGGLPPTPEDPVINAHRTVRWRTRPRLASTRQKLQQLPQQPSVITPQPPQEKKVIIEAQGWVIAKDGTIILTAQPFKGTPVEQILPHLDCHSGTGNRE
;
A
#
# COMPACT_ATOMS: atom_id res chain seq x y z
N MET A 1 -9.89 -27.18 49.95
CA MET A 1 -10.54 -28.24 50.77
C MET A 1 -9.62 -28.59 51.94
N LYS A 2 -10.12 -28.45 53.18
CA LYS A 2 -9.75 -29.02 54.52
C LYS A 2 -8.29 -29.44 54.85
N PRO A 3 -7.87 -29.41 56.15
CA PRO A 3 -8.13 -28.40 57.20
C PRO A 3 -6.94 -28.13 58.16
N ARG A 4 -7.13 -27.11 59.01
CA ARG A 4 -6.43 -26.82 60.27
C ARG A 4 -6.53 -27.95 61.31
N VAL A 5 -5.55 -28.02 62.21
CA VAL A 5 -5.69 -28.60 63.55
C VAL A 5 -5.20 -27.58 64.58
N ASP A 6 -6.12 -27.14 65.43
CA ASP A 6 -5.87 -26.44 66.70
C ASP A 6 -5.74 -27.46 67.84
N GLY A 7 -4.93 -27.14 68.86
CA GLY A 7 -4.84 -27.94 70.09
C GLY A 7 -3.94 -27.33 71.16
N LEU A 8 -4.53 -26.51 72.03
CA LEU A 8 -4.03 -25.94 73.30
C LEU A 8 -3.36 -26.96 74.26
N VAL A 9 -2.43 -26.51 75.13
CA VAL A 9 -2.60 -26.39 76.60
C VAL A 9 -1.43 -25.58 77.23
N GLN A 10 -1.80 -24.68 78.16
CA GLN A 10 -0.97 -23.82 79.01
C GLN A 10 -0.25 -24.57 80.16
N ALA A 11 0.94 -24.08 80.55
CA ALA A 11 1.30 -23.91 81.98
C ALA A 11 2.43 -22.86 82.17
N SER A 12 2.09 -21.83 82.94
CA SER A 12 2.89 -20.80 83.64
C SER A 12 3.96 -21.43 84.56
N THR A 13 5.05 -20.84 85.07
CA THR A 13 5.48 -19.46 85.41
C THR A 13 6.99 -19.57 85.79
N PHE A 14 7.88 -18.66 85.40
CA PHE A 14 8.76 -17.91 86.33
C PHE A 14 9.74 -16.99 85.59
N VAL A 15 9.77 -15.76 86.10
CA VAL A 15 10.56 -14.58 85.74
C VAL A 15 12.05 -14.82 85.98
N LEU A 16 12.89 -14.51 84.99
CA LEU A 16 14.24 -13.97 85.25
C LEU A 16 14.62 -12.98 84.15
N CYS A 17 14.62 -11.70 84.53
CA CYS A 17 15.20 -10.60 83.77
C CYS A 17 16.67 -10.90 83.43
N SER A 18 17.00 -10.85 82.14
CA SER A 18 18.34 -10.51 81.67
C SER A 18 18.19 -9.46 80.59
N LEU A 19 18.56 -8.22 80.93
CA LEU A 19 18.70 -7.08 80.04
C LEU A 19 19.55 -7.48 78.83
N VAL A 20 18.91 -7.64 77.67
CA VAL A 20 19.51 -7.27 76.40
C VAL A 20 18.63 -6.14 75.90
N GLY A 21 19.11 -4.90 76.06
CA GLY A 21 18.46 -3.74 75.51
C GLY A 21 18.38 -3.92 73.99
N ALA A 22 17.19 -4.27 73.50
CA ALA A 22 16.85 -4.04 72.13
C ALA A 22 16.87 -2.52 71.94
N THR A 23 17.98 -1.98 71.45
CA THR A 23 17.98 -0.66 70.85
C THR A 23 17.16 -0.77 69.59
N THR A 24 15.84 -0.54 69.72
CA THR A 24 15.03 -0.10 68.59
C THR A 24 15.73 1.13 68.03
N ALA A 25 16.22 1.06 66.80
CA ALA A 25 16.76 2.22 66.11
C ALA A 25 15.63 3.25 65.99
N LEU A 26 15.60 4.22 66.91
CA LEU A 26 14.75 5.39 66.81
C LEU A 26 15.16 6.11 65.52
N GLY A 27 14.19 6.52 64.69
CA GLY A 27 14.47 7.37 63.53
C GLY A 27 15.27 8.58 63.99
N GLN A 28 16.46 8.78 63.44
CA GLN A 28 17.37 9.85 63.84
C GLN A 28 17.07 11.09 63.00
N ILE A 29 16.39 12.07 63.59
CA ILE A 29 16.30 13.45 63.07
C ILE A 29 17.20 14.32 63.93
N THR A 30 18.27 14.84 63.35
CA THR A 30 19.26 15.65 64.06
C THR A 30 19.41 17.00 63.36
N PRO A 31 18.83 18.09 63.90
CA PRO A 31 19.08 19.43 63.41
C PRO A 31 20.56 19.77 63.35
N ASP A 32 20.95 20.58 62.37
CA ASP A 32 22.28 21.18 62.35
C ASP A 32 22.23 22.66 62.80
N ASN A 33 23.39 23.29 62.91
CA ASN A 33 23.53 24.68 63.36
C ASN A 33 23.67 25.68 62.19
N THR A 34 23.41 25.27 60.94
CA THR A 34 23.69 26.08 59.75
C THR A 34 22.70 27.23 59.52
N LEU A 35 21.56 27.22 60.22
CA LEU A 35 20.60 28.33 60.25
C LEU A 35 20.86 29.33 61.39
N GLY A 36 21.95 29.17 62.14
CA GLY A 36 22.31 30.06 63.25
C GLY A 36 21.25 30.07 64.35
N ASN A 37 20.82 31.28 64.75
CA ASN A 37 19.82 31.45 65.82
C ASN A 37 18.40 31.01 65.41
N GLU A 38 18.17 30.75 64.13
CA GLU A 38 16.90 30.28 63.57
C GLU A 38 16.96 28.76 63.32
N SER A 39 17.66 28.03 64.19
CA SER A 39 17.87 26.58 64.08
C SER A 39 16.55 25.80 64.03
N SER A 40 16.57 24.67 63.34
CA SER A 40 15.47 23.70 63.42
C SER A 40 15.44 23.05 64.80
N VAL A 41 14.24 22.85 65.35
CA VAL A 41 14.04 22.26 66.68
C VAL A 41 13.18 21.02 66.50
N VAL A 42 13.61 19.89 67.07
CA VAL A 42 12.81 18.65 67.10
C VAL A 42 12.32 18.44 68.53
N THR A 43 11.01 18.50 68.71
CA THR A 43 10.34 18.22 69.98
C THR A 43 9.76 16.80 69.89
N PRO A 44 10.39 15.79 70.50
CA PRO A 44 9.94 14.41 70.36
C PRO A 44 8.69 14.11 71.20
N ASN A 45 7.90 13.13 70.77
CA ASN A 45 6.73 12.61 71.49
C ASN A 45 5.66 13.66 71.85
N VAL A 46 5.35 14.57 70.94
CA VAL A 46 4.24 15.52 71.05
C VAL A 46 2.94 14.86 70.57
N ASP A 47 1.82 15.13 71.22
CA ASP A 47 0.51 14.72 70.72
C ASP A 47 0.14 15.55 69.47
N VAL A 48 0.14 14.88 68.32
CA VAL A 48 -0.23 15.44 67.02
C VAL A 48 -1.36 14.63 66.43
N LYS A 49 -2.52 15.26 66.26
CA LYS A 49 -3.76 14.62 65.75
C LYS A 49 -4.17 13.37 66.57
N GLY A 50 -3.97 13.38 67.89
CA GLY A 50 -4.42 12.31 68.79
C GLY A 50 -3.46 11.12 68.95
N ALA A 51 -2.21 11.26 68.53
CA ALA A 51 -1.16 10.26 68.71
C ALA A 51 0.22 10.92 68.77
N LEU A 52 1.20 10.25 69.38
CA LEU A 52 2.56 10.77 69.52
C LEU A 52 3.26 10.91 68.15
N ALA A 53 4.02 12.00 68.01
CA ALA A 53 4.86 12.30 66.86
C ALA A 53 6.03 13.20 67.29
N ASP A 54 7.11 13.22 66.50
CA ASP A 54 8.15 14.22 66.63
C ASP A 54 7.71 15.47 65.85
N LEU A 55 7.69 16.61 66.54
CA LEU A 55 7.29 17.89 65.96
C LEU A 55 8.54 18.71 65.61
N ILE A 56 8.63 19.14 64.36
CA ILE A 56 9.69 20.02 63.87
C ILE A 56 9.19 21.46 63.91
N GLU A 57 9.87 22.28 64.70
CA GLU A 57 9.58 23.70 64.94
C GLU A 57 10.84 24.55 64.70
N GLY A 58 10.75 25.87 64.94
CA GLY A 58 11.83 26.80 64.66
C GLY A 58 12.03 27.01 63.15
N GLY A 59 13.27 27.11 62.71
CA GLY A 59 13.60 27.38 61.30
C GLY A 59 13.62 28.87 60.95
N ALA A 60 14.20 29.19 59.80
CA ALA A 60 14.30 30.56 59.30
C ALA A 60 13.12 30.87 58.38
N ILE A 61 12.36 31.94 58.66
CA ILE A 61 11.22 32.37 57.85
C ILE A 61 11.63 33.53 56.95
N ARG A 62 11.41 33.41 55.63
CA ARG A 62 11.58 34.48 54.65
C ARG A 62 10.34 34.53 53.77
N ASP A 63 9.58 35.62 53.88
CA ASP A 63 8.27 35.77 53.25
C ASP A 63 7.37 34.55 53.51
N SER A 64 6.95 33.84 52.47
CA SER A 64 6.10 32.65 52.56
C SER A 64 6.89 31.33 52.61
N ASN A 65 8.22 31.38 52.77
CA ASN A 65 9.09 30.21 52.84
C ASN A 65 9.64 30.00 54.26
N LEU A 66 9.55 28.76 54.76
CA LEU A 66 10.14 28.31 56.02
C LEU A 66 11.28 27.32 55.74
N PHE A 67 12.48 27.61 56.22
CA PHE A 67 13.68 26.83 55.97
C PHE A 67 14.08 26.00 57.19
N HIS A 68 14.32 24.70 56.97
CA HIS A 68 14.84 23.76 57.96
C HIS A 68 16.13 23.09 57.47
N SER A 69 17.03 22.76 58.41
CA SER A 69 18.32 22.14 58.11
C SER A 69 18.68 21.07 59.13
N PHE A 70 19.10 19.91 58.62
CA PHE A 70 19.40 18.73 59.41
C PHE A 70 20.73 18.12 58.98
N SER A 71 21.49 17.59 59.94
CA SER A 71 22.64 16.72 59.65
C SER A 71 22.18 15.30 59.28
N ASP A 72 21.10 14.83 59.91
CA ASP A 72 20.45 13.54 59.64
C ASP A 72 18.93 13.72 59.65
N PHE A 73 18.24 13.11 58.69
CA PHE A 73 16.78 13.15 58.59
C PHE A 73 16.24 11.77 58.21
N ASN A 74 15.79 11.02 59.22
CA ASN A 74 15.19 9.69 59.07
C ASN A 74 13.87 9.61 59.86
N VAL A 75 12.85 8.97 59.27
CA VAL A 75 11.59 8.66 59.95
C VAL A 75 11.59 7.17 60.23
N GLY A 76 11.57 6.79 61.51
CA GLY A 76 11.56 5.38 61.91
C GLY A 76 10.29 4.63 61.48
N GLU A 77 10.35 3.31 61.49
CA GLU A 77 9.23 2.43 61.17
C GLU A 77 8.00 2.77 62.04
N MET A 78 6.84 3.00 61.42
CA MET A 78 5.61 3.48 62.09
C MET A 78 5.75 4.82 62.84
N GLY A 79 6.93 5.43 62.85
CA GLY A 79 7.20 6.74 63.44
C GLY A 79 6.39 7.83 62.75
N ARG A 80 6.17 8.94 63.45
CA ARG A 80 5.40 10.08 62.93
C ARG A 80 6.19 11.35 63.13
N VAL A 81 6.39 12.10 62.06
CA VAL A 81 7.16 13.34 62.06
C VAL A 81 6.33 14.41 61.37
N TYR A 82 6.15 15.56 62.02
CA TYR A 82 5.38 16.67 61.47
C TYR A 82 6.15 17.96 61.51
N PHE A 83 6.12 18.72 60.41
CA PHE A 83 6.53 20.12 60.40
C PHE A 83 5.40 21.00 60.92
N ALA A 84 5.70 21.91 61.83
CA ALA A 84 4.81 23.00 62.18
C ALA A 84 4.62 23.91 60.95
N ASN A 85 3.42 24.45 60.76
CA ASN A 85 3.12 25.39 59.69
C ASN A 85 2.60 26.72 60.26
N PRO A 86 3.49 27.67 60.60
CA PRO A 86 3.10 29.00 61.03
C PRO A 86 2.22 29.72 59.99
N ALA A 87 1.41 30.68 60.44
CA ALA A 87 0.55 31.45 59.54
C ALA A 87 1.37 32.21 58.48
N GLY A 88 0.94 32.16 57.22
CA GLY A 88 1.59 32.85 56.10
C GLY A 88 2.63 32.04 55.34
N ILE A 89 2.99 30.84 55.83
CA ILE A 89 3.94 29.95 55.15
C ILE A 89 3.23 29.14 54.06
N ALA A 90 3.76 29.24 52.84
CA ALA A 90 3.33 28.51 51.66
C ALA A 90 4.27 27.33 51.34
N ASN A 91 5.57 27.46 51.58
CA ASN A 91 6.54 26.39 51.33
C ASN A 91 7.44 26.15 52.54
N ILE A 92 7.66 24.88 52.88
CA ILE A 92 8.62 24.41 53.86
C ILE A 92 9.76 23.74 53.10
N LEU A 93 10.98 24.28 53.20
CA LEU A 93 12.16 23.78 52.52
C LEU A 93 13.13 23.16 53.52
N SER A 94 13.28 21.84 53.45
CA SER A 94 14.13 21.07 54.37
C SER A 94 15.33 20.50 53.63
N ARG A 95 16.54 20.78 54.13
CA ARG A 95 17.80 20.22 53.59
C ARG A 95 18.49 19.28 54.55
N VAL A 96 19.16 18.27 54.01
CA VAL A 96 20.09 17.39 54.74
C VAL A 96 21.53 17.73 54.36
N THR A 97 22.36 18.12 55.34
CA THR A 97 23.76 18.54 55.16
C THR A 97 24.78 17.44 55.48
N GLY A 98 24.35 16.36 56.14
CA GLY A 98 25.19 15.20 56.40
C GLY A 98 25.35 14.28 55.19
N THR A 99 25.94 13.11 55.42
CA THR A 99 26.33 12.15 54.37
C THR A 99 25.41 10.93 54.26
N ASN A 100 24.38 10.84 55.09
CA ASN A 100 23.52 9.67 55.17
C ASN A 100 22.29 9.81 54.26
N VAL A 101 21.83 8.67 53.74
CA VAL A 101 20.54 8.54 53.03
C VAL A 101 19.39 8.81 54.00
N SER A 102 18.35 9.50 53.53
CA SER A 102 17.11 9.69 54.30
C SER A 102 16.22 8.45 54.21
N ASN A 103 16.14 7.67 55.28
CA ASN A 103 15.24 6.53 55.41
C ASN A 103 13.90 7.00 55.99
N ILE A 104 12.86 7.05 55.17
CA ILE A 104 11.50 7.43 55.54
C ILE A 104 10.67 6.16 55.62
N LEU A 105 10.53 5.60 56.81
CA LEU A 105 9.85 4.32 57.06
C LEU A 105 8.48 4.50 57.75
N GLY A 106 8.09 5.74 58.03
CA GLY A 106 6.86 6.10 58.73
C GLY A 106 6.13 7.30 58.12
N THR A 107 5.39 8.05 58.93
CA THR A 107 4.62 9.22 58.50
C THR A 107 5.48 10.47 58.45
N LEU A 108 5.47 11.15 57.31
CA LEU A 108 6.00 12.48 57.12
C LEU A 108 4.85 13.46 56.86
N GLY A 109 4.67 14.47 57.71
CA GLY A 109 3.52 15.36 57.63
C GLY A 109 3.80 16.83 57.85
N VAL A 110 2.79 17.65 57.59
CA VAL A 110 2.79 19.10 57.81
C VAL A 110 1.49 19.48 58.52
N LEU A 111 1.58 20.31 59.57
CA LEU A 111 0.42 20.82 60.31
C LEU A 111 -0.23 22.02 59.62
N GLY A 112 -0.66 21.82 58.38
CA GLY A 112 -1.35 22.81 57.57
C GLY A 112 -1.19 22.52 56.08
N ASN A 113 -1.34 23.56 55.26
CA ASN A 113 -1.42 23.42 53.79
C ASN A 113 -0.13 23.83 53.05
N ALA A 114 0.97 24.06 53.76
CA ALA A 114 2.23 24.39 53.10
C ALA A 114 2.76 23.21 52.27
N ASN A 115 3.38 23.52 51.14
CA ASN A 115 4.15 22.57 50.35
C ASN A 115 5.39 22.14 51.13
N LEU A 116 5.81 20.89 50.98
CA LEU A 116 7.01 20.37 51.64
C LEU A 116 8.05 19.93 50.62
N PHE A 117 9.23 20.54 50.69
CA PHE A 117 10.44 20.13 49.97
C PHE A 117 11.39 19.43 50.94
N VAL A 118 11.83 18.23 50.59
CA VAL A 118 12.89 17.50 51.31
C VAL A 118 14.01 17.22 50.32
N ILE A 119 15.17 17.84 50.54
CA ILE A 119 16.36 17.66 49.69
C ILE A 119 17.48 16.92 50.44
N ASN A 120 17.95 15.81 49.88
CA ASN A 120 19.11 15.06 50.38
C ASN A 120 19.94 14.49 49.20
N PRO A 121 21.12 15.06 48.90
CA PRO A 121 21.96 14.61 47.78
C PRO A 121 22.43 13.17 47.87
N ASN A 122 22.45 12.59 49.08
CA ASN A 122 22.91 11.21 49.28
C ASN A 122 21.84 10.17 48.89
N GLY A 123 20.57 10.58 48.78
CA GLY A 123 19.45 9.71 48.42
C GLY A 123 18.30 9.74 49.42
N ILE A 124 17.14 9.26 48.97
CA ILE A 124 15.91 9.16 49.77
C ILE A 124 15.30 7.77 49.56
N PHE A 125 15.04 7.05 50.65
CA PHE A 125 14.41 5.73 50.64
C PHE A 125 13.07 5.80 51.38
N PHE A 126 11.96 5.56 50.68
CA PHE A 126 10.63 5.43 51.24
C PHE A 126 10.29 3.95 51.43
N GLY A 127 10.18 3.51 52.69
CA GLY A 127 9.90 2.12 53.03
C GLY A 127 8.43 1.71 52.83
N PRO A 128 8.09 0.42 52.98
CA PRO A 128 6.75 -0.10 52.70
C PRO A 128 5.60 0.57 53.46
N ASN A 129 5.86 1.08 54.67
CA ASN A 129 4.88 1.73 55.54
C ASN A 129 4.98 3.27 55.54
N SER A 130 5.79 3.84 54.65
CA SER A 130 5.96 5.29 54.56
C SER A 130 4.70 5.95 54.03
N ARG A 131 4.30 7.09 54.60
CA ARG A 131 3.11 7.82 54.16
C ARG A 131 3.28 9.32 54.31
N LEU A 132 2.56 10.09 53.49
CA LEU A 132 2.47 11.55 53.59
C LEU A 132 1.19 11.95 54.34
N ASP A 133 1.28 12.92 55.24
CA ASP A 133 0.13 13.56 55.90
C ASP A 133 0.29 15.09 55.92
N LEU A 134 0.07 15.71 54.77
CA LEU A 134 0.22 17.15 54.55
C LEU A 134 -0.90 17.71 53.67
N GLY A 135 -1.24 19.00 53.83
CA GLY A 135 -2.33 19.65 53.09
C GLY A 135 -1.94 20.27 51.74
N GLY A 136 -0.64 20.40 51.46
CA GLY A 136 -0.09 20.98 50.22
C GLY A 136 0.51 19.95 49.25
N SER A 137 1.44 20.39 48.41
CA SER A 137 2.25 19.55 47.51
C SER A 137 3.50 18.99 48.22
N PHE A 138 4.07 17.91 47.70
CA PHE A 138 5.31 17.30 48.20
C PHE A 138 6.36 17.17 47.11
N PHE A 139 7.60 17.51 47.43
CA PHE A 139 8.76 17.37 46.55
C PHE A 139 9.91 16.70 47.31
N GLY A 140 10.21 15.45 46.98
CA GLY A 140 11.42 14.74 47.42
C GLY A 140 12.49 14.86 46.35
N SER A 141 13.69 15.35 46.71
CA SER A 141 14.75 15.53 45.72
C SER A 141 16.16 15.21 46.25
N THR A 142 17.05 14.81 45.34
CA THR A 142 18.48 14.64 45.63
C THR A 142 19.36 15.77 45.07
N ALA A 143 18.74 16.93 44.85
CA ALA A 143 19.44 18.16 44.51
C ALA A 143 20.40 18.60 45.64
N ASP A 144 21.53 19.18 45.23
CA ASP A 144 22.48 19.84 46.12
C ASP A 144 21.89 21.13 46.70
N SER A 145 21.02 21.81 45.97
CA SER A 145 20.44 23.09 46.40
C SER A 145 19.14 23.46 45.71
N VAL A 146 18.35 24.28 46.40
CA VAL A 146 17.20 25.00 45.81
C VAL A 146 17.66 26.40 45.40
N LEU A 147 17.32 26.80 44.18
CA LEU A 147 17.60 28.11 43.59
C LEU A 147 16.38 29.02 43.72
N PHE A 148 16.64 30.33 43.81
CA PHE A 148 15.61 31.38 43.90
C PHE A 148 15.80 32.44 42.82
N GLU A 149 14.73 33.16 42.47
CA GLU A 149 14.73 34.16 41.38
C GLU A 149 15.74 35.30 41.58
N ASP A 150 16.02 35.68 42.83
CA ASP A 150 16.97 36.73 43.19
C ASP A 150 18.44 36.28 43.13
N GLY A 151 18.68 35.02 42.76
CA GLY A 151 20.00 34.38 42.72
C GLY A 151 20.46 33.79 44.04
N THR A 152 19.62 33.83 45.10
CA THR A 152 19.94 33.17 46.36
C THR A 152 19.90 31.65 46.22
N VAL A 153 20.75 30.93 46.96
CA VAL A 153 20.90 29.47 46.91
C VAL A 153 20.76 28.87 48.31
N PHE A 154 19.82 27.94 48.49
CA PHE A 154 19.69 27.15 49.71
C PHE A 154 20.40 25.80 49.53
N SER A 155 21.67 25.73 49.95
CA SER A 155 22.59 24.62 49.64
C SER A 155 22.78 23.60 50.77
N THR A 156 22.86 22.32 50.43
CA THR A 156 23.24 21.20 51.31
C THR A 156 24.76 21.11 51.53
N LYS A 157 25.56 21.53 50.54
CA LYS A 157 27.04 21.43 50.54
C LYS A 157 27.74 22.69 51.04
N ASN A 158 27.23 23.88 50.71
CA ASN A 158 27.75 25.17 51.16
C ASN A 158 26.72 25.93 52.01
N PRO A 159 26.33 25.40 53.18
CA PRO A 159 25.16 25.88 53.91
C PRO A 159 25.33 27.25 54.59
N ASN A 160 26.53 27.85 54.58
CA ASN A 160 26.91 29.06 55.34
C ASN A 160 27.20 30.31 54.46
N GLU A 161 26.99 30.27 53.14
CA GLU A 161 27.24 31.44 52.27
C GLU A 161 26.08 32.46 52.30
N LYS A 162 26.38 33.69 52.77
CA LYS A 162 25.60 34.97 52.81
C LYS A 162 24.13 34.95 53.35
N PRO A 163 23.75 35.95 54.17
CA PRO A 163 22.49 35.92 54.91
C PRO A 163 21.25 36.14 54.03
N LEU A 164 20.27 35.25 54.20
CA LEU A 164 18.92 35.24 53.61
C LEU A 164 18.18 36.56 53.98
N LEU A 165 18.21 37.62 53.17
CA LEU A 165 17.58 38.91 53.53
C LEU A 165 16.24 39.21 52.84
N THR A 166 15.97 38.61 51.68
CA THR A 166 14.65 38.60 51.01
C THR A 166 14.65 37.44 50.03
N ILE A 167 13.90 36.36 50.26
CA ILE A 167 13.90 35.21 49.34
C ILE A 167 12.48 34.92 48.89
N ASN A 168 12.27 35.05 47.59
CA ASN A 168 11.00 34.88 46.91
C ASN A 168 10.77 33.40 46.52
N ILE A 169 10.04 33.15 45.44
CA ILE A 169 9.55 31.82 45.04
C ILE A 169 10.73 30.93 44.55
N PRO A 170 10.79 29.63 44.95
CA PRO A 170 11.77 28.68 44.39
C PRO A 170 11.71 28.65 42.87
N SER A 171 12.88 28.78 42.22
CA SER A 171 13.02 28.84 40.77
C SER A 171 13.75 27.65 40.17
N GLY A 172 14.40 26.80 40.99
CA GLY A 172 15.07 25.61 40.46
C GLY A 172 15.64 24.66 41.50
N LEU A 173 16.01 23.46 41.04
CA LEU A 173 16.73 22.42 41.77
C LEU A 173 18.08 22.19 41.06
N GLN A 174 19.18 22.42 41.77
CA GLN A 174 20.53 22.23 41.22
C GLN A 174 21.16 20.94 41.75
N TYR A 175 21.64 20.10 40.84
CA TYR A 175 22.21 18.79 41.12
C TYR A 175 23.73 18.83 41.05
N GLY A 176 24.38 18.11 41.97
CA GLY A 176 25.84 17.98 42.02
C GLY A 176 26.40 16.96 41.04
N SER A 177 27.67 16.61 41.24
CA SER A 177 28.40 15.65 40.40
C SER A 177 27.89 14.21 40.50
N ASN A 178 27.18 13.85 41.57
CA ASN A 178 26.67 12.50 41.81
C ASN A 178 25.36 12.56 42.62
N PRO A 179 24.23 12.87 41.98
CA PRO A 179 22.94 12.90 42.67
C PRO A 179 22.53 11.49 43.10
N GLY A 180 22.20 11.32 44.38
CA GLY A 180 21.76 10.05 44.94
C GLY A 180 20.43 9.56 44.38
N SER A 181 20.10 8.29 44.62
CA SER A 181 18.85 7.68 44.14
C SER A 181 17.67 7.99 45.05
N ILE A 182 16.47 7.95 44.46
CA ILE A 182 15.19 7.93 45.17
C ILE A 182 14.57 6.55 44.98
N THR A 183 14.22 5.88 46.06
CA THR A 183 13.50 4.61 46.01
C THR A 183 12.17 4.72 46.74
N ASN A 184 11.07 4.33 46.10
CA ASN A 184 9.75 4.26 46.73
C ASN A 184 9.17 2.84 46.77
N GLN A 185 9.02 2.28 47.98
CA GLN A 185 8.38 0.99 48.23
C GLN A 185 7.03 1.11 48.95
N SER A 186 6.50 2.33 49.16
CA SER A 186 5.28 2.57 49.94
C SER A 186 4.08 1.82 49.33
N ARG A 187 3.40 0.98 50.12
CA ARG A 187 2.35 0.05 49.61
C ARG A 187 0.93 0.50 49.94
N ARG A 188 -0.07 -0.15 49.34
CA ARG A 188 -1.50 0.15 49.54
C ARG A 188 -2.21 -0.59 50.69
N GLU A 189 -1.64 -1.59 51.38
CA GLU A 189 -2.41 -2.46 52.31
C GLU A 189 -2.03 -2.43 53.80
N PHE A 190 -3.00 -2.02 54.64
CA PHE A 190 -3.69 -2.83 55.67
C PHE A 190 -4.94 -2.03 56.15
N GLY A 191 -6.16 -2.46 55.79
CA GLY A 191 -7.43 -1.77 56.13
C GLY A 191 -7.90 -0.73 55.10
N GLU A 192 -9.05 -0.07 55.32
CA GLU A 192 -9.68 0.92 54.40
C GLU A 192 -8.84 2.20 54.14
N GLN A 193 -7.58 2.25 54.59
CA GLN A 193 -6.68 3.39 54.39
C GLN A 193 -5.57 3.06 53.37
N ILE A 194 -5.38 3.99 52.43
CA ILE A 194 -4.33 3.95 51.40
C ILE A 194 -2.99 4.31 52.05
N ASN A 195 -2.03 3.38 52.07
CA ASN A 195 -0.74 3.49 52.76
C ASN A 195 0.46 3.97 51.90
N GLY A 196 0.22 4.48 50.67
CA GLY A 196 1.27 4.94 49.75
C GLY A 196 1.68 6.41 49.91
N LEU A 197 2.63 6.89 49.09
CA LEU A 197 2.91 8.32 48.97
C LEU A 197 1.76 9.00 48.24
N ARG A 198 0.96 9.78 48.97
CA ARG A 198 -0.21 10.45 48.39
C ARG A 198 -0.33 11.87 48.91
N VAL A 199 -0.61 12.81 48.01
CA VAL A 199 -0.95 14.20 48.32
C VAL A 199 -2.46 14.43 48.18
N PRO A 200 -3.01 15.50 48.78
CA PRO A 200 -4.41 15.87 48.60
C PRO A 200 -4.77 16.10 47.12
N ASN A 201 -6.07 16.02 46.80
CA ASN A 201 -6.55 16.21 45.44
C ASN A 201 -6.13 17.58 44.88
N GLY A 202 -5.73 17.61 43.60
CA GLY A 202 -5.27 18.82 42.93
C GLY A 202 -3.84 19.28 43.28
N GLN A 203 -3.15 18.61 44.21
CA GLN A 203 -1.77 18.94 44.59
C GLN A 203 -0.73 18.17 43.76
N THR A 204 0.55 18.56 43.87
CA THR A 204 1.65 17.91 43.17
C THR A 204 2.44 16.96 44.07
N LEU A 205 2.82 15.81 43.54
CA LEU A 205 3.79 14.89 44.11
C LEU A 205 5.00 14.79 43.15
N GLY A 206 6.14 15.34 43.56
CA GLY A 206 7.38 15.30 42.80
C GLY A 206 8.46 14.43 43.45
N LEU A 207 9.05 13.53 42.68
CA LEU A 207 10.24 12.75 43.03
C LEU A 207 11.32 13.01 41.97
N ILE A 208 12.32 13.81 42.32
CA ILE A 208 13.33 14.29 41.35
C ILE A 208 14.73 14.10 41.90
N GLY A 209 15.48 13.14 41.36
CA GLY A 209 16.78 12.76 41.92
C GLY A 209 17.76 12.28 40.86
N GLY A 210 18.74 11.48 41.27
CA GLY A 210 19.52 10.64 40.36
C GLY A 210 18.62 9.55 39.80
N GLU A 211 18.93 8.28 40.02
CA GLU A 211 18.01 7.18 39.67
C GLU A 211 16.71 7.24 40.48
N VAL A 212 15.57 6.96 39.84
CA VAL A 212 14.27 6.86 40.51
C VAL A 212 13.73 5.43 40.38
N ASN A 213 13.61 4.73 41.49
CA ASN A 213 13.19 3.33 41.54
C ASN A 213 11.89 3.18 42.33
N ILE A 214 10.88 2.52 41.78
CA ILE A 214 9.57 2.35 42.42
C ILE A 214 9.19 0.86 42.40
N PRO A 215 9.82 -0.01 43.20
CA PRO A 215 9.45 -1.43 43.27
C PRO A 215 8.22 -1.63 44.16
N GLY A 216 7.06 -1.88 43.54
CA GLY A 216 5.76 -2.08 44.20
C GLY A 216 5.23 -0.85 44.95
N GLY A 217 5.85 0.32 44.74
CA GLY A 217 5.49 1.57 45.37
C GLY A 217 4.28 2.25 44.72
N VAL A 218 3.56 3.03 45.52
CA VAL A 218 2.38 3.80 45.09
C VAL A 218 2.65 5.31 45.23
N ASN A 219 2.50 6.04 44.11
CA ASN A 219 2.53 7.50 44.03
C ASN A 219 1.14 8.00 43.60
N GLY A 220 0.45 8.76 44.43
CA GLY A 220 -0.92 9.20 44.19
C GLY A 220 -1.13 10.72 44.29
N ALA A 221 -1.78 11.31 43.28
CA ALA A 221 -2.20 12.71 43.29
C ALA A 221 -3.50 12.89 42.46
N LEU A 222 -4.65 12.44 42.99
CA LEU A 222 -5.92 12.49 42.26
C LEU A 222 -6.26 13.90 41.78
N ASP A 223 -6.62 14.05 40.50
CA ASP A 223 -6.88 15.35 39.84
C ASP A 223 -5.73 16.36 39.95
N GLY A 224 -4.55 15.92 40.42
CA GLY A 224 -3.37 16.72 40.68
C GLY A 224 -2.28 16.48 39.65
N ARG A 225 -1.02 16.53 40.10
CA ARG A 225 0.14 16.34 39.23
C ARG A 225 1.17 15.40 39.84
N ILE A 226 1.76 14.53 39.04
CA ILE A 226 2.95 13.75 39.44
C ILE A 226 4.12 14.11 38.52
N GLU A 227 5.28 14.33 39.14
CA GLU A 227 6.54 14.65 38.48
C GLU A 227 7.59 13.58 38.85
N LEU A 228 7.99 12.75 37.89
CA LEU A 228 9.06 11.78 38.05
C LEU A 228 10.24 12.19 37.16
N GLY A 229 11.33 12.65 37.79
CA GLY A 229 12.49 13.17 37.06
C GLY A 229 13.79 12.51 37.52
N SER A 230 14.57 12.02 36.57
CA SER A 230 15.86 11.37 36.84
C SER A 230 17.01 12.14 36.19
N VAL A 231 17.74 12.89 37.00
CA VAL A 231 18.68 13.94 36.60
C VAL A 231 20.12 13.49 36.84
N GLY A 232 20.95 13.64 35.81
CA GLY A 232 22.38 13.34 35.86
C GLY A 232 23.22 14.49 36.44
N SER A 233 24.53 14.30 36.41
CA SER A 233 25.49 15.17 37.09
C SER A 233 25.48 16.63 36.62
N ASN A 234 25.60 17.57 37.56
CA ASN A 234 25.81 19.00 37.33
C ASN A 234 24.71 19.70 36.49
N ASN A 235 23.46 19.25 36.61
CA ASN A 235 22.32 19.84 35.90
C ASN A 235 21.42 20.67 36.82
N VAL A 236 20.52 21.44 36.21
CA VAL A 236 19.48 22.21 36.90
C VAL A 236 18.12 21.86 36.30
N VAL A 237 17.14 21.63 37.18
CA VAL A 237 15.73 21.56 36.80
C VAL A 237 15.08 22.86 37.23
N ASN A 238 14.41 23.55 36.31
CA ASN A 238 13.72 24.79 36.62
C ASN A 238 12.36 24.50 37.27
N LEU A 239 11.97 25.35 38.21
CA LEU A 239 10.68 25.31 38.88
C LEU A 239 9.87 26.54 38.47
N THR A 240 8.71 26.31 37.84
CA THR A 240 7.78 27.38 37.50
C THR A 240 6.59 27.32 38.45
N PRO A 241 6.38 28.33 39.31
CA PRO A 241 5.24 28.36 40.21
C PRO A 241 3.89 28.47 39.48
N LYS A 242 2.89 27.77 40.01
CA LYS A 242 1.45 27.89 39.74
C LYS A 242 0.72 28.25 41.05
N ASP A 243 -0.56 28.63 40.96
CA ASP A 243 -1.39 29.14 42.08
C ASP A 243 -1.13 28.47 43.45
N THR A 244 -0.97 27.15 43.51
CA THR A 244 -0.67 26.41 44.75
C THR A 244 0.46 25.38 44.64
N SER A 245 1.24 25.35 43.54
CA SER A 245 2.26 24.30 43.31
C SER A 245 3.34 24.70 42.28
N PHE A 246 4.07 23.73 41.72
CA PHE A 246 5.13 23.96 40.73
C PHE A 246 5.00 23.01 39.52
N VAL A 247 5.37 23.51 38.35
CA VAL A 247 5.62 22.70 37.13
C VAL A 247 7.12 22.69 36.88
N LEU A 248 7.65 21.55 36.49
CA LEU A 248 9.09 21.36 36.28
C LEU A 248 9.45 21.51 34.81
N ASP A 249 10.56 22.19 34.56
CA ASP A 249 11.16 22.31 33.22
C ASP A 249 12.56 21.68 33.22
N TYR A 250 12.69 20.63 32.41
CA TYR A 250 13.90 19.84 32.25
C TYR A 250 14.74 20.26 31.04
N SER A 251 14.33 21.28 30.27
CA SER A 251 15.05 21.75 29.08
C SER A 251 16.54 22.08 29.33
N PRO A 252 16.97 22.56 30.51
CA PRO A 252 18.40 22.77 30.79
C PRO A 252 19.20 21.49 31.03
N VAL A 253 18.55 20.35 31.28
CA VAL A 253 19.20 19.09 31.66
C VAL A 253 19.82 18.42 30.43
N GLN A 254 21.12 18.16 30.49
CA GLN A 254 21.89 17.55 29.41
C GLN A 254 22.10 16.04 29.59
N GLN A 255 21.98 15.55 30.82
CA GLN A 255 22.17 14.14 31.16
C GLN A 255 21.05 13.70 32.08
N PHE A 256 20.34 12.64 31.70
CA PHE A 256 19.33 11.99 32.52
C PHE A 256 19.86 10.65 33.03
N GLN A 257 19.28 10.13 34.10
CA GLN A 257 19.53 8.79 34.63
C GLN A 257 18.26 7.94 34.48
N ASP A 258 18.26 6.73 35.04
CA ASP A 258 17.18 5.76 34.81
C ASP A 258 16.00 5.92 35.77
N ILE A 259 14.80 5.65 35.24
CA ILE A 259 13.55 5.49 36.00
C ILE A 259 13.07 4.05 35.84
N SER A 260 12.91 3.34 36.96
CA SER A 260 12.42 1.97 36.97
C SER A 260 11.18 1.80 37.84
N LEU A 261 10.11 1.28 37.25
CA LEU A 261 8.87 0.86 37.90
C LEU A 261 8.76 -0.66 37.77
N SER A 262 8.68 -1.37 38.90
CA SER A 262 8.63 -2.84 38.94
C SER A 262 7.67 -3.34 40.01
N ASP A 263 7.44 -4.65 40.05
CA ASP A 263 6.72 -5.34 41.13
C ASP A 263 5.32 -4.78 41.44
N GLY A 264 4.58 -4.37 40.41
CA GLY A 264 3.23 -3.79 40.56
C GLY A 264 3.21 -2.32 41.02
N ALA A 265 4.22 -1.54 40.63
CA ALA A 265 4.26 -0.11 40.90
C ALA A 265 3.03 0.61 40.35
N LEU A 266 2.55 1.66 41.05
CA LEU A 266 1.42 2.46 40.61
C LEU A 266 1.72 3.95 40.76
N VAL A 267 1.60 4.67 39.65
CA VAL A 267 1.63 6.14 39.57
C VAL A 267 0.27 6.60 39.07
N ASP A 268 -0.49 7.31 39.88
CA ASP A 268 -1.93 7.50 39.63
C ASP A 268 -2.41 8.94 39.96
N THR A 269 -2.93 9.61 38.93
CA THR A 269 -3.62 10.89 39.03
C THR A 269 -5.09 10.84 38.59
N SER A 270 -5.63 9.65 38.34
CA SER A 270 -7.00 9.46 37.82
C SER A 270 -8.04 10.12 38.73
N GLY A 271 -9.08 10.74 38.16
CA GLY A 271 -10.04 11.55 38.93
C GLY A 271 -11.13 12.20 38.08
N PHE A 272 -11.86 13.18 38.62
CA PHE A 272 -12.96 13.84 37.91
C PHE A 272 -12.51 14.60 36.66
N GLY A 273 -11.33 15.23 36.71
CA GLY A 273 -10.62 15.74 35.55
C GLY A 273 -9.68 14.71 34.99
N GLY A 274 -9.03 13.91 35.84
CA GLY A 274 -7.83 13.18 35.45
C GLY A 274 -6.67 14.17 35.47
N GLY A 275 -5.71 13.94 36.37
CA GLY A 275 -4.58 14.86 36.58
C GLY A 275 -3.55 14.82 35.45
N SER A 276 -2.37 15.38 35.71
CA SER A 276 -1.23 15.35 34.78
C SER A 276 -0.07 14.52 35.32
N ILE A 277 0.62 13.76 34.46
CA ILE A 277 1.86 13.07 34.83
C ILE A 277 2.96 13.46 33.85
N GLN A 278 4.14 13.75 34.38
CA GLN A 278 5.37 13.91 33.59
C GLN A 278 6.44 12.94 34.08
N VAL A 279 7.02 12.18 33.14
CA VAL A 279 8.11 11.23 33.37
C VAL A 279 9.29 11.61 32.49
N GLN A 280 10.45 11.90 33.09
CA GLN A 280 11.64 12.36 32.39
C GLN A 280 12.89 11.58 32.85
N GLY A 281 13.47 10.77 31.97
CA GLY A 281 14.65 9.95 32.28
C GLY A 281 15.50 9.59 31.05
N ALA A 282 16.59 8.86 31.22
CA ALA A 282 17.36 8.28 30.12
C ALA A 282 16.68 6.98 29.65
N ASN A 283 16.66 5.97 30.52
CA ASN A 283 15.87 4.76 30.32
C ASN A 283 14.67 4.77 31.28
N VAL A 284 13.47 4.66 30.73
CA VAL A 284 12.23 4.52 31.51
C VAL A 284 11.72 3.10 31.30
N SER A 285 11.74 2.27 32.35
CA SER A 285 11.32 0.87 32.30
C SER A 285 10.14 0.60 33.23
N LEU A 286 9.06 0.03 32.69
CA LEU A 286 7.94 -0.50 33.46
C LEU A 286 7.90 -2.02 33.27
N ARG A 287 7.95 -2.77 34.39
CA ARG A 287 7.91 -4.24 34.41
C ARG A 287 6.91 -4.76 35.44
N ASP A 288 6.58 -6.03 35.32
CA ASP A 288 5.81 -6.79 36.32
C ASP A 288 4.50 -6.11 36.71
N ARG A 289 3.69 -5.76 35.69
CA ARG A 289 2.39 -5.08 35.84
C ARG A 289 2.48 -3.73 36.55
N SER A 290 3.44 -2.90 36.13
CA SER A 290 3.53 -1.53 36.63
C SER A 290 2.67 -0.58 35.82
N PHE A 291 2.12 0.44 36.48
CA PHE A 291 1.06 1.28 35.93
C PHE A 291 1.32 2.77 36.12
N VAL A 292 1.03 3.55 35.08
CA VAL A 292 1.02 5.03 35.11
C VAL A 292 -0.31 5.51 34.52
N PHE A 293 -1.19 6.05 35.36
CA PHE A 293 -2.59 6.35 35.00
C PHE A 293 -2.97 7.80 35.27
N ALA A 294 -3.65 8.42 34.30
CA ALA A 294 -4.24 9.75 34.39
C ALA A 294 -5.65 9.77 33.80
N ASP A 295 -6.46 8.78 34.19
CA ASP A 295 -7.78 8.54 33.58
C ASP A 295 -8.82 9.59 34.02
N THR A 296 -9.67 9.99 33.08
CA THR A 296 -10.77 10.95 33.29
C THR A 296 -12.06 10.21 33.64
N LEU A 297 -12.41 10.24 34.94
CA LEU A 297 -13.56 9.54 35.52
C LEU A 297 -14.83 10.40 35.59
N GLY A 298 -14.72 11.72 35.40
CA GLY A 298 -15.79 12.68 35.62
C GLY A 298 -16.12 13.52 34.39
N SER A 299 -16.66 14.72 34.64
CA SER A 299 -17.10 15.65 33.59
C SER A 299 -16.09 16.77 33.30
N GLN A 300 -14.93 16.78 33.96
CA GLN A 300 -13.87 17.75 33.72
C GLN A 300 -12.87 17.18 32.71
N ASN A 301 -12.07 18.04 32.07
CA ASN A 301 -11.11 17.61 31.07
C ASN A 301 -9.81 17.07 31.70
N GLY A 302 -9.23 16.04 31.07
CA GLY A 302 -7.98 15.38 31.43
C GLY A 302 -6.73 16.22 31.27
N GLY A 303 -5.81 16.06 32.22
CA GLY A 303 -4.51 16.72 32.25
C GLY A 303 -3.40 16.01 31.46
N GLY A 304 -3.59 14.75 31.07
CA GLY A 304 -2.71 13.99 30.16
C GLY A 304 -1.39 13.49 30.76
N ILE A 305 -0.62 12.78 29.95
CA ILE A 305 0.66 12.17 30.34
C ILE A 305 1.73 12.54 29.33
N VAL A 306 2.90 12.94 29.82
CA VAL A 306 4.10 13.20 29.00
C VAL A 306 5.23 12.29 29.47
N VAL A 307 5.79 11.53 28.54
CA VAL A 307 6.99 10.70 28.76
C VAL A 307 8.09 11.20 27.82
N GLU A 308 9.20 11.65 28.39
CA GLU A 308 10.39 12.07 27.68
C GLU A 308 11.56 11.16 28.10
N ALA A 309 12.11 10.41 27.14
CA ALA A 309 13.17 9.44 27.40
C ALA A 309 14.19 9.35 26.25
N SER A 310 15.29 8.64 26.48
CA SER A 310 16.05 8.04 25.38
C SER A 310 15.42 6.72 24.95
N GLN A 311 15.09 5.88 25.93
CA GLN A 311 14.41 4.60 25.72
C GLN A 311 13.22 4.43 26.67
N LEU A 312 12.10 3.96 26.14
CA LEU A 312 10.93 3.54 26.92
C LEU A 312 10.67 2.05 26.71
N SER A 313 10.52 1.29 27.79
CA SER A 313 10.18 -0.15 27.72
C SER A 313 9.02 -0.49 28.66
N LEU A 314 7.97 -1.09 28.11
CA LEU A 314 6.82 -1.64 28.84
C LEU A 314 6.78 -3.15 28.65
N GLU A 315 6.95 -3.91 29.73
CA GLU A 315 7.00 -5.37 29.71
C GLU A 315 6.09 -5.97 30.81
N GLY A 316 5.66 -7.21 30.62
CA GLY A 316 4.98 -7.98 31.66
C GLY A 316 3.59 -7.46 32.05
N GLY A 317 2.81 -6.94 31.10
CA GLY A 317 1.46 -6.41 31.33
C GLY A 317 1.43 -4.98 31.89
N SER A 318 2.55 -4.26 31.76
CA SER A 318 2.67 -2.88 32.25
C SER A 318 1.99 -1.87 31.32
N ARG A 319 1.36 -0.82 31.88
CA ARG A 319 0.52 0.11 31.09
C ARG A 319 0.74 1.58 31.45
N ILE A 320 0.65 2.44 30.45
CA ILE A 320 0.54 3.89 30.60
C ILE A 320 -0.74 4.34 29.91
N THR A 321 -1.70 4.91 30.66
CA THR A 321 -3.02 5.27 30.10
C THR A 321 -3.56 6.62 30.57
N ALA A 322 -4.28 7.28 29.68
CA ALA A 322 -5.15 8.44 29.95
C ALA A 322 -6.57 8.13 29.44
N ASP A 323 -7.16 7.04 29.94
CA ASP A 323 -8.44 6.54 29.47
C ASP A 323 -9.62 7.41 29.98
N VAL A 324 -10.76 7.36 29.30
CA VAL A 324 -11.96 8.12 29.64
C VAL A 324 -13.08 7.17 30.05
N LEU A 325 -13.58 7.37 31.27
CA LEU A 325 -14.69 6.63 31.86
C LEU A 325 -15.91 7.53 32.15
N GLY A 326 -15.76 8.85 32.01
CA GLY A 326 -16.77 9.85 32.30
C GLY A 326 -17.35 10.58 31.07
N SER A 327 -17.82 11.80 31.29
CA SER A 327 -18.38 12.67 30.26
C SER A 327 -17.45 13.82 29.83
N GLY A 328 -16.33 14.00 30.53
CA GLY A 328 -15.29 14.98 30.19
C GLY A 328 -14.39 14.50 29.06
N GLN A 329 -13.62 15.41 28.46
CA GLN A 329 -12.62 15.06 27.46
C GLN A 329 -11.39 14.42 28.13
N GLY A 330 -10.86 13.34 27.56
CA GLY A 330 -9.61 12.71 28.01
C GLY A 330 -8.39 13.56 27.78
N GLY A 331 -7.34 13.30 28.57
CA GLY A 331 -6.03 13.92 28.37
C GLY A 331 -5.24 13.21 27.27
N ASP A 332 -4.36 13.96 26.60
CA ASP A 332 -3.45 13.39 25.61
C ASP A 332 -2.34 12.57 26.28
N LEU A 333 -1.87 11.51 25.60
CA LEU A 333 -0.67 10.76 25.95
C LEU A 333 0.42 11.03 24.92
N ARG A 334 1.51 11.69 25.35
CA ARG A 334 2.66 12.00 24.52
C ARG A 334 3.88 11.22 24.98
N VAL A 335 4.46 10.44 24.07
CA VAL A 335 5.69 9.67 24.27
C VAL A 335 6.74 10.17 23.30
N ASN A 336 7.82 10.73 23.82
CA ASN A 336 8.99 11.15 23.07
C ASN A 336 10.19 10.35 23.58
N ALA A 337 10.70 9.42 22.78
CA ALA A 337 11.87 8.62 23.12
C ALA A 337 12.91 8.71 22.02
N SER A 338 14.04 9.40 22.23
CA SER A 338 14.96 9.74 21.13
C SER A 338 15.54 8.52 20.39
N GLU A 339 15.63 7.36 21.05
CA GLU A 339 16.17 6.13 20.47
C GLU A 339 15.07 5.09 20.19
N SER A 340 14.35 4.64 21.24
CA SER A 340 13.37 3.55 21.06
C SER A 340 12.20 3.55 22.04
N VAL A 341 11.08 3.00 21.57
CA VAL A 341 9.92 2.60 22.37
C VAL A 341 9.66 1.11 22.15
N ARG A 342 9.63 0.32 23.23
CA ARG A 342 9.36 -1.12 23.22
C ARG A 342 8.14 -1.42 24.08
N VAL A 343 7.12 -2.04 23.50
CA VAL A 343 5.92 -2.50 24.22
C VAL A 343 5.77 -4.00 23.96
N ILE A 344 5.93 -4.81 25.00
CA ILE A 344 6.15 -6.25 24.83
C ILE A 344 5.26 -7.05 25.77
N GLY A 345 4.58 -8.03 25.19
CA GLY A 345 4.04 -9.15 25.93
C GLY A 345 2.69 -8.90 26.60
N VAL A 346 2.18 -10.01 27.11
CA VAL A 346 1.00 -10.11 27.96
C VAL A 346 1.42 -10.77 29.27
N SER A 347 0.88 -10.31 30.39
CA SER A 347 1.10 -10.95 31.69
C SER A 347 0.32 -12.27 31.81
N ALA A 348 0.67 -13.09 32.80
CA ALA A 348 0.11 -14.44 32.95
C ALA A 348 -1.43 -14.49 33.13
N ASP A 349 -2.08 -13.39 33.51
CA ASP A 349 -3.54 -13.30 33.66
C ASP A 349 -4.27 -12.77 32.42
N GLY A 350 -3.56 -12.53 31.32
CA GLY A 350 -4.11 -11.97 30.09
C GLY A 350 -4.04 -10.45 29.97
N THR A 351 -3.48 -9.72 30.96
CA THR A 351 -3.31 -8.26 30.83
C THR A 351 -2.16 -7.94 29.88
N PHE A 352 -2.45 -7.30 28.74
CA PHE A 352 -1.44 -6.86 27.77
C PHE A 352 -0.62 -5.67 28.27
N SER A 353 0.65 -5.60 27.86
CA SER A 353 1.43 -4.36 27.98
C SER A 353 0.91 -3.33 26.99
N GLY A 354 0.81 -2.05 27.38
CA GLY A 354 0.25 -1.08 26.45
C GLY A 354 0.33 0.41 26.78
N LEU A 355 0.15 1.20 25.73
CA LEU A 355 0.00 2.66 25.77
C LEU A 355 -1.43 3.00 25.31
N GLY A 356 -2.16 3.83 26.04
CA GLY A 356 -3.57 4.06 25.76
C GLY A 356 -4.12 5.44 26.07
N ALA A 357 -5.06 5.89 25.24
CA ALA A 357 -6.00 6.97 25.55
C ALA A 357 -7.38 6.56 25.02
N ASN A 358 -7.99 5.56 25.65
CA ASN A 358 -9.20 4.89 25.16
C ASN A 358 -10.46 5.50 25.79
N LEU A 359 -11.60 5.41 25.08
CA LEU A 359 -12.92 5.66 25.66
C LEU A 359 -13.57 4.34 26.08
N ILE A 360 -13.72 4.13 27.39
CA ILE A 360 -14.26 2.88 27.95
C ILE A 360 -15.80 2.85 27.84
N GLY A 361 -16.38 1.65 27.77
CA GLY A 361 -17.82 1.46 27.59
C GLY A 361 -18.66 2.19 28.66
N GLY A 362 -19.68 2.92 28.21
CA GLY A 362 -20.54 3.76 29.06
C GLY A 362 -20.09 5.21 29.22
N ALA A 363 -18.89 5.56 28.77
CA ALA A 363 -18.42 6.94 28.71
C ALA A 363 -19.05 7.70 27.53
N THR A 364 -19.31 9.00 27.75
CA THR A 364 -19.90 9.92 26.75
C THR A 364 -18.95 11.07 26.39
N GLY A 365 -17.82 11.18 27.09
CA GLY A 365 -16.75 12.12 26.78
C GLY A 365 -15.94 11.72 25.54
N LYS A 366 -15.07 12.60 25.05
CA LYS A 366 -14.17 12.31 23.92
C LYS A 366 -12.82 11.83 24.42
N ALA A 367 -12.20 10.87 23.76
CA ALA A 367 -10.83 10.46 24.08
C ALA A 367 -9.79 11.53 23.70
N GLY A 368 -8.64 11.51 24.37
CA GLY A 368 -7.47 12.32 24.01
C GLY A 368 -6.62 11.66 22.92
N ASP A 369 -5.69 12.40 22.35
CA ASP A 369 -4.79 11.89 21.31
C ASP A 369 -3.60 11.12 21.91
N LEU A 370 -3.09 10.13 21.17
CA LEU A 370 -1.85 9.41 21.47
C LEU A 370 -0.79 9.74 20.42
N ARG A 371 0.33 10.34 20.86
CA ARG A 371 1.47 10.63 19.98
C ARG A 371 2.75 9.96 20.45
N ILE A 372 3.38 9.21 19.54
CA ILE A 372 4.69 8.58 19.75
C ILE A 372 5.69 9.22 18.77
N THR A 373 6.81 9.72 19.30
CA THR A 373 7.95 10.21 18.52
C THR A 373 9.20 9.46 18.95
N THR A 374 9.85 8.73 18.04
CA THR A 374 11.02 7.92 18.39
C THR A 374 11.97 7.64 17.22
N GLY A 375 13.11 6.99 17.49
CA GLY A 375 13.92 6.37 16.44
C GLY A 375 13.29 5.07 15.96
N GLN A 376 12.92 4.20 16.90
CA GLN A 376 12.37 2.88 16.63
C GLN A 376 11.19 2.55 17.55
N LEU A 377 10.07 2.11 16.97
CA LEU A 377 8.95 1.54 17.72
C LEU A 377 8.88 0.03 17.51
N MET A 378 8.83 -0.73 18.60
CA MET A 378 8.59 -2.18 18.57
C MET A 378 7.37 -2.53 19.44
N VAL A 379 6.41 -3.25 18.86
CA VAL A 379 5.26 -3.81 19.58
C VAL A 379 5.20 -5.32 19.30
N SER A 380 5.32 -6.14 20.33
CA SER A 380 5.39 -7.60 20.15
C SER A 380 4.63 -8.40 21.21
N ASP A 381 4.42 -9.68 20.91
CA ASP A 381 3.94 -10.71 21.84
C ASP A 381 2.56 -10.40 22.47
N GLY A 382 1.65 -9.79 21.70
CA GLY A 382 0.28 -9.45 22.10
C GLY A 382 0.11 -8.08 22.74
N ALA A 383 1.17 -7.26 22.77
CA ALA A 383 1.11 -5.90 23.28
C ALA A 383 0.28 -4.96 22.40
N GLN A 384 -0.35 -3.95 23.00
CA GLN A 384 -1.27 -3.05 22.27
C GLN A 384 -0.99 -1.58 22.55
N VAL A 385 -1.07 -0.76 21.49
CA VAL A 385 -1.01 0.70 21.55
C VAL A 385 -2.28 1.23 20.89
N GLY A 386 -3.08 2.04 21.57
CA GLY A 386 -4.33 2.47 20.94
C GLY A 386 -5.17 3.54 21.62
N VAL A 387 -6.17 3.99 20.87
CA VAL A 387 -7.12 5.08 21.17
C VAL A 387 -8.55 4.63 20.86
N ASN A 388 -8.88 3.42 21.30
CA ASN A 388 -10.14 2.76 20.94
C ASN A 388 -11.34 3.45 21.58
N THR A 389 -12.50 3.43 20.91
CA THR A 389 -13.77 3.89 21.48
C THR A 389 -14.78 2.76 21.63
N PHE A 390 -15.22 2.52 22.87
CA PHE A 390 -16.25 1.55 23.24
C PHE A 390 -17.58 2.24 23.63
N GLY A 391 -17.60 3.57 23.69
CA GLY A 391 -18.70 4.40 24.21
C GLY A 391 -19.46 5.19 23.14
N GLU A 392 -20.17 6.22 23.58
CA GLU A 392 -20.90 7.15 22.68
C GLU A 392 -20.02 8.29 22.16
N GLY A 393 -18.92 8.58 22.85
CA GLY A 393 -18.01 9.63 22.47
C GLY A 393 -17.00 9.23 21.39
N ASP A 394 -16.48 10.23 20.70
CA ASP A 394 -15.48 10.03 19.65
C ASP A 394 -14.12 9.63 20.23
N GLY A 395 -13.42 8.73 19.53
CA GLY A 395 -12.03 8.36 19.78
C GLY A 395 -11.06 9.50 19.42
N GLY A 396 -9.87 9.46 20.03
CA GLY A 396 -8.75 10.34 19.68
C GLY A 396 -7.93 9.75 18.54
N ASN A 397 -6.95 10.51 18.06
CA ASN A 397 -6.06 10.09 16.99
C ASN A 397 -4.80 9.39 17.54
N LEU A 398 -4.27 8.44 16.78
CA LEU A 398 -2.99 7.79 17.05
C LEU A 398 -1.96 8.22 16.00
N THR A 399 -0.92 8.95 16.42
CA THR A 399 0.17 9.37 15.53
C THR A 399 1.50 8.75 15.98
N VAL A 400 2.16 8.03 15.08
CA VAL A 400 3.49 7.45 15.28
C VAL A 400 4.47 8.08 14.30
N ASN A 401 5.53 8.71 14.82
CA ASN A 401 6.65 9.20 14.02
C ASN A 401 7.92 8.49 14.49
N ALA A 402 8.42 7.53 13.71
CA ALA A 402 9.62 6.76 14.02
C ALA A 402 10.68 6.99 12.94
N SER A 403 11.76 7.70 13.23
CA SER A 403 12.73 8.10 12.19
C SER A 403 13.44 6.95 11.47
N SER A 404 13.44 5.75 12.05
CA SER A 404 14.04 4.55 11.45
C SER A 404 13.00 3.48 11.16
N THR A 405 12.38 2.88 12.18
CA THR A 405 11.53 1.69 11.98
C THR A 405 10.31 1.65 12.90
N VAL A 406 9.19 1.16 12.38
CA VAL A 406 8.07 0.62 13.16
C VAL A 406 7.96 -0.88 12.91
N GLN A 407 8.04 -1.68 13.97
CA GLN A 407 7.99 -3.14 13.89
C GLN A 407 6.90 -3.70 14.79
N LEU A 408 5.95 -4.43 14.20
CA LEU A 408 4.85 -5.09 14.89
C LEU A 408 4.94 -6.60 14.62
N ILE A 409 5.05 -7.41 15.68
CA ILE A 409 5.30 -8.85 15.55
C ILE A 409 4.34 -9.66 16.44
N GLY A 410 3.72 -10.66 15.84
CA GLY A 410 3.09 -11.74 16.58
C GLY A 410 1.73 -11.41 17.18
N THR A 411 1.30 -12.35 18.03
CA THR A 411 0.13 -12.28 18.90
C THR A 411 0.56 -12.65 20.32
N ASP A 412 -0.37 -12.65 21.26
CA ASP A 412 -0.16 -13.30 22.55
C ASP A 412 -0.04 -14.83 22.43
N ALA A 413 0.26 -15.50 23.54
CA ALA A 413 0.52 -16.95 23.57
C ALA A 413 -0.68 -17.82 23.17
N ASN A 414 -1.90 -17.34 23.41
CA ASN A 414 -3.13 -17.95 22.93
C ASN A 414 -3.70 -17.00 21.87
N PRO A 415 -3.38 -17.13 20.57
CA PRO A 415 -3.50 -16.09 19.52
C PRO A 415 -4.89 -15.43 19.41
N GLU A 416 -5.22 -14.61 20.39
CA GLU A 416 -6.51 -13.96 20.67
C GLU A 416 -6.29 -12.45 20.57
N PHE A 417 -5.13 -11.98 21.02
CA PHE A 417 -4.73 -10.59 21.00
C PHE A 417 -3.56 -10.38 20.03
N PRO A 418 -3.79 -9.75 18.87
CA PRO A 418 -2.70 -9.34 18.00
C PRO A 418 -1.86 -8.25 18.65
N SER A 419 -0.54 -8.30 18.42
CA SER A 419 0.31 -7.13 18.65
C SER A 419 -0.10 -6.03 17.68
N GLY A 420 -0.21 -4.78 18.12
CA GLY A 420 -0.61 -3.76 17.14
C GLY A 420 -0.86 -2.35 17.61
N LEU A 421 -1.23 -1.54 16.61
CA LEU A 421 -1.65 -0.15 16.72
C LEU A 421 -3.15 -0.06 16.40
N PHE A 422 -3.95 0.54 17.28
CA PHE A 422 -5.41 0.47 17.19
C PHE A 422 -6.10 1.83 17.41
N ALA A 423 -6.99 2.19 16.48
CA ALA A 423 -7.93 3.29 16.58
C ALA A 423 -9.33 2.79 16.18
N VAL A 424 -9.85 1.81 16.93
CA VAL A 424 -11.07 1.07 16.56
C VAL A 424 -12.30 1.63 17.29
N THR A 425 -13.45 1.68 16.61
CA THR A 425 -14.76 1.91 17.26
C THR A 425 -15.58 0.63 17.38
N LEU A 426 -16.08 0.37 18.59
CA LEU A 426 -17.06 -0.68 18.90
C LEU A 426 -18.42 -0.10 19.36
N GLY A 427 -18.50 1.22 19.51
CA GLY A 427 -19.67 1.94 20.03
C GLY A 427 -20.42 2.72 18.95
N THR A 428 -21.11 3.79 19.38
CA THR A 428 -21.79 4.74 18.49
C THR A 428 -20.92 5.96 18.16
N GLY A 429 -19.88 6.22 18.96
CA GLY A 429 -18.90 7.26 18.69
C GLY A 429 -17.95 6.90 17.56
N LYS A 430 -17.44 7.90 16.84
CA LYS A 430 -16.53 7.69 15.70
C LYS A 430 -15.12 7.31 16.18
N ALA A 431 -14.43 6.44 15.45
CA ALA A 431 -13.01 6.22 15.65
C ALA A 431 -12.20 7.46 15.22
N GLY A 432 -11.01 7.65 15.82
CA GLY A 432 -10.04 8.64 15.34
C GLY A 432 -9.11 8.06 14.28
N ASP A 433 -8.32 8.93 13.65
CA ASP A 433 -7.40 8.56 12.58
C ASP A 433 -6.10 7.95 13.13
N LEU A 434 -5.47 7.07 12.34
CA LEU A 434 -4.19 6.45 12.64
C LEU A 434 -3.16 6.85 11.57
N SER A 435 -2.07 7.50 11.98
CA SER A 435 -0.99 7.94 11.09
C SER A 435 0.35 7.39 11.53
N ILE A 436 1.09 6.81 10.58
CA ILE A 436 2.45 6.28 10.77
C ILE A 436 3.38 6.98 9.78
N THR A 437 4.42 7.63 10.29
CA THR A 437 5.54 8.15 9.49
C THR A 437 6.83 7.45 9.93
N THR A 438 7.53 6.78 9.01
CA THR A 438 8.75 6.05 9.35
C THR A 438 9.71 5.82 8.19
N GLY A 439 10.93 5.35 8.46
CA GLY A 439 11.81 4.85 7.41
C GLY A 439 11.31 3.52 6.85
N GLN A 440 10.90 2.59 7.72
CA GLN A 440 10.42 1.26 7.35
C GLN A 440 9.31 0.77 8.31
N LEU A 441 8.23 0.21 7.76
CA LEU A 441 7.18 -0.46 8.51
C LEU A 441 7.25 -1.98 8.27
N ILE A 442 7.30 -2.77 9.34
CA ILE A 442 7.23 -4.23 9.32
C ILE A 442 6.05 -4.68 10.18
N VAL A 443 5.14 -5.47 9.59
CA VAL A 443 4.02 -6.11 10.29
C VAL A 443 4.03 -7.59 9.98
N SER A 444 4.20 -8.44 10.99
CA SER A 444 4.44 -9.88 10.77
C SER A 444 3.80 -10.78 11.82
N ASP A 445 3.66 -12.06 11.49
CA ASP A 445 3.27 -13.15 12.39
C ASP A 445 1.92 -12.96 13.09
N GLY A 446 0.97 -12.30 12.43
CA GLY A 446 -0.37 -12.02 12.97
C GLY A 446 -0.57 -10.63 13.58
N ALA A 447 0.47 -9.78 13.62
CA ALA A 447 0.36 -8.40 14.11
C ALA A 447 -0.51 -7.49 13.20
N GLN A 448 -1.10 -6.42 13.74
CA GLN A 448 -2.06 -5.59 13.01
C GLN A 448 -1.90 -4.07 13.25
N VAL A 449 -2.28 -3.29 12.24
CA VAL A 449 -2.61 -1.85 12.38
C VAL A 449 -4.05 -1.68 11.95
N SER A 450 -4.92 -1.14 12.81
CA SER A 450 -6.36 -1.09 12.52
C SER A 450 -7.03 0.20 12.97
N ALA A 451 -7.85 0.77 12.07
CA ALA A 451 -8.77 1.89 12.30
C ALA A 451 -10.24 1.50 12.03
N ASP A 452 -10.57 0.23 12.29
CA ASP A 452 -11.85 -0.38 11.94
C ASP A 452 -13.07 0.23 12.68
N THR A 453 -14.25 0.00 12.10
CA THR A 453 -15.52 0.03 12.83
C THR A 453 -16.11 -1.37 13.01
N ARG A 454 -16.63 -1.62 14.22
CA ARG A 454 -17.38 -2.82 14.65
C ARG A 454 -18.73 -2.46 15.26
N GLY A 455 -19.10 -1.18 15.25
CA GLY A 455 -20.31 -0.63 15.89
C GLY A 455 -21.16 0.20 14.93
N GLU A 456 -21.84 1.20 15.47
CA GLU A 456 -22.63 2.16 14.68
C GLU A 456 -21.81 3.39 14.29
N GLY A 457 -20.74 3.71 15.02
CA GLY A 457 -19.84 4.81 14.70
C GLY A 457 -18.97 4.51 13.48
N ASP A 458 -18.60 5.55 12.73
CA ASP A 458 -17.71 5.42 11.57
C ASP A 458 -16.27 5.07 12.00
N GLY A 459 -15.58 4.27 11.19
CA GLY A 459 -14.16 3.95 11.32
C GLY A 459 -13.26 5.15 10.99
N GLY A 460 -12.00 5.08 11.43
CA GLY A 460 -11.00 6.11 11.19
C GLY A 460 -10.21 5.87 9.91
N ASN A 461 -9.53 6.89 9.40
CA ASN A 461 -8.61 6.74 8.29
C ASN A 461 -7.26 6.18 8.77
N LEU A 462 -6.61 5.39 7.91
CA LEU A 462 -5.28 4.85 8.15
C LEU A 462 -4.29 5.39 7.11
N THR A 463 -3.32 6.17 7.56
CA THR A 463 -2.23 6.70 6.71
C THR A 463 -0.89 6.09 7.11
N VAL A 464 -0.18 5.53 6.14
CA VAL A 464 1.20 5.05 6.28
C VAL A 464 2.08 5.79 5.28
N ASP A 465 3.10 6.47 5.80
CA ASP A 465 4.14 7.15 5.05
C ASP A 465 5.49 6.57 5.45
N ALA A 466 6.08 5.73 4.60
CA ALA A 466 7.30 4.99 4.90
C ALA A 466 8.37 5.23 3.84
N ASP A 467 9.44 5.96 4.17
CA ASP A 467 10.45 6.42 3.18
C ASP A 467 11.01 5.29 2.29
N SER A 468 11.23 4.10 2.88
CA SER A 468 11.86 2.98 2.17
C SER A 468 10.89 1.84 1.84
N THR A 469 10.35 1.17 2.86
CA THR A 469 9.59 -0.07 2.67
C THR A 469 8.43 -0.23 3.65
N VAL A 470 7.35 -0.83 3.17
CA VAL A 470 6.28 -1.42 3.97
C VAL A 470 6.25 -2.92 3.70
N GLN A 471 6.42 -3.74 4.74
CA GLN A 471 6.45 -5.20 4.63
C GLN A 471 5.39 -5.83 5.53
N LEU A 472 4.50 -6.60 4.92
CA LEU A 472 3.44 -7.35 5.61
C LEU A 472 3.64 -8.84 5.32
N ILE A 473 3.83 -9.64 6.37
CA ILE A 473 4.27 -11.03 6.21
C ILE A 473 3.46 -11.96 7.12
N GLY A 474 2.84 -12.96 6.51
CA GLY A 474 2.35 -14.11 7.25
C GLY A 474 1.08 -13.88 8.06
N ARG A 475 0.86 -14.82 8.98
CA ARG A 475 -0.28 -14.92 9.89
C ARG A 475 0.22 -15.43 11.24
N SER A 476 -0.63 -15.41 12.27
CA SER A 476 -0.36 -16.04 13.56
C SER A 476 -0.01 -17.51 13.39
N ALA A 477 0.66 -18.08 14.39
CA ALA A 477 1.11 -19.48 14.36
C ALA A 477 -0.03 -20.50 14.14
N ASP A 478 -1.26 -20.18 14.55
CA ASP A 478 -2.46 -21.01 14.32
C ASP A 478 -3.17 -20.72 12.98
N GLY A 479 -2.66 -19.78 12.19
CA GLY A 479 -3.18 -19.35 10.91
C GLY A 479 -4.47 -18.51 10.98
N LYS A 480 -5.01 -18.21 12.17
CA LYS A 480 -6.30 -17.53 12.29
C LYS A 480 -6.21 -16.02 12.11
N VAL A 481 -5.20 -15.38 12.70
CA VAL A 481 -5.04 -13.93 12.68
C VAL A 481 -4.05 -13.55 11.57
N GLY A 482 -4.50 -12.79 10.58
CA GLY A 482 -3.64 -12.32 9.49
C GLY A 482 -2.85 -11.08 9.89
N SER A 483 -1.60 -10.99 9.45
CA SER A 483 -0.89 -9.71 9.50
C SER A 483 -1.49 -8.72 8.53
N GLY A 484 -1.59 -7.45 8.92
CA GLY A 484 -2.14 -6.48 7.99
C GLY A 484 -2.41 -5.07 8.48
N LEU A 485 -2.87 -4.27 7.52
CA LEU A 485 -3.31 -2.88 7.67
C LEU A 485 -4.80 -2.81 7.35
N PHE A 486 -5.61 -2.31 8.27
CA PHE A 486 -7.07 -2.40 8.18
C PHE A 486 -7.77 -1.09 8.52
N ALA A 487 -8.74 -0.70 7.70
CA ALA A 487 -9.72 0.33 8.00
C ALA A 487 -11.08 -0.13 7.47
N GLN A 488 -11.68 -1.12 8.16
CA GLN A 488 -12.81 -1.91 7.64
C GLN A 488 -14.12 -1.64 8.39
N ALA A 489 -15.23 -1.87 7.69
CA ALA A 489 -16.57 -1.97 8.29
C ALA A 489 -16.88 -3.44 8.56
N ASN A 490 -16.68 -3.87 9.80
CA ASN A 490 -16.77 -5.29 10.19
C ASN A 490 -18.21 -5.83 10.15
N ARG A 491 -18.33 -7.16 10.25
CA ARG A 491 -19.64 -7.84 10.23
C ARG A 491 -20.53 -7.32 11.36
N GLY A 492 -21.74 -6.88 11.00
CA GLY A 492 -22.72 -6.34 11.94
C GLY A 492 -22.54 -4.85 12.26
N SER A 493 -21.51 -4.19 11.72
CA SER A 493 -21.36 -2.74 11.83
C SER A 493 -22.32 -2.00 10.89
N LYS A 494 -22.79 -0.84 11.34
CA LYS A 494 -23.56 0.13 10.52
C LYS A 494 -22.73 1.35 10.15
N GLY A 495 -21.63 1.59 10.84
CA GLY A 495 -20.71 2.68 10.54
C GLY A 495 -19.96 2.45 9.23
N LYS A 496 -19.57 3.53 8.57
CA LYS A 496 -18.74 3.46 7.36
C LYS A 496 -17.29 3.15 7.72
N ALA A 497 -16.59 2.43 6.86
CA ALA A 497 -15.15 2.27 6.93
C ALA A 497 -14.43 3.59 6.61
N GLY A 498 -13.19 3.76 7.11
CA GLY A 498 -12.32 4.87 6.72
C GLY A 498 -11.41 4.50 5.54
N ASP A 499 -10.77 5.53 4.95
CA ASP A 499 -9.83 5.34 3.84
C ASP A 499 -8.47 4.86 4.34
N LEU A 500 -7.75 4.10 3.49
CA LEU A 500 -6.40 3.63 3.76
C LEU A 500 -5.44 4.13 2.66
N ARG A 501 -4.42 4.89 3.06
CA ARG A 501 -3.36 5.38 2.17
C ARG A 501 -2.00 4.86 2.57
N ILE A 502 -1.28 4.29 1.61
CA ILE A 502 0.13 3.87 1.75
C ILE A 502 0.99 4.71 0.79
N THR A 503 2.06 5.30 1.30
CA THR A 503 3.09 5.97 0.50
C THR A 503 4.45 5.41 0.91
N THR A 504 5.21 4.86 -0.04
CA THR A 504 6.49 4.21 0.27
C THR A 504 7.41 4.04 -0.93
N GLY A 505 8.69 3.70 -0.73
CA GLY A 505 9.55 3.25 -1.82
C GLY A 505 9.12 1.90 -2.38
N GLN A 506 8.80 0.93 -1.51
CA GLN A 506 8.39 -0.43 -1.86
C GLN A 506 7.32 -0.98 -0.92
N LEU A 507 6.28 -1.59 -1.46
CA LEU A 507 5.30 -2.37 -0.70
C LEU A 507 5.46 -3.86 -0.98
N MET A 508 5.63 -4.67 0.05
CA MET A 508 5.66 -6.14 -0.02
C MET A 508 4.57 -6.74 0.87
N VAL A 509 3.74 -7.61 0.30
CA VAL A 509 2.69 -8.35 1.02
C VAL A 509 2.80 -9.84 0.68
N SER A 510 3.05 -10.68 1.68
CA SER A 510 3.36 -12.10 1.46
C SER A 510 2.75 -13.04 2.51
N ASP A 511 2.72 -14.33 2.18
CA ASP A 511 2.37 -15.44 3.08
C ASP A 511 0.99 -15.32 3.76
N GLY A 512 0.02 -14.73 3.07
CA GLY A 512 -1.37 -14.57 3.53
C GLY A 512 -1.62 -13.32 4.36
N ALA A 513 -0.68 -12.37 4.40
CA ALA A 513 -0.87 -11.02 4.94
C ALA A 513 -1.74 -10.15 4.02
N GLN A 514 -2.41 -9.14 4.58
CA GLN A 514 -3.44 -8.39 3.85
C GLN A 514 -3.44 -6.89 4.16
N VAL A 515 -3.78 -6.08 3.16
CA VAL A 515 -4.23 -4.69 3.34
C VAL A 515 -5.69 -4.65 2.95
N GLY A 516 -6.56 -4.07 3.78
CA GLY A 516 -7.96 -3.99 3.35
C GLY A 516 -8.85 -2.98 4.04
N VAL A 517 -9.82 -2.50 3.25
CA VAL A 517 -10.86 -1.51 3.57
C VAL A 517 -12.27 -2.07 3.31
N ASN A 518 -12.41 -3.39 3.51
CA ASN A 518 -13.61 -4.14 3.20
C ASN A 518 -14.83 -3.67 4.01
N THR A 519 -16.02 -3.92 3.45
CA THR A 519 -17.28 -3.89 4.20
C THR A 519 -17.95 -5.26 4.26
N PHE A 520 -18.39 -5.64 5.45
CA PHE A 520 -19.15 -6.85 5.73
C PHE A 520 -20.55 -6.55 6.29
N GLY A 521 -20.92 -5.28 6.41
CA GLY A 521 -22.14 -4.80 7.07
C GLY A 521 -22.98 -3.90 6.18
N GLU A 522 -23.73 -2.99 6.81
CA GLU A 522 -24.58 -2.00 6.13
C GLU A 522 -23.79 -0.75 5.71
N GLY A 523 -22.73 -0.41 6.45
CA GLY A 523 -21.87 0.74 6.13
C GLY A 523 -21.01 0.51 4.89
N ASP A 524 -20.76 1.58 4.13
CA ASP A 524 -19.89 1.51 2.95
C ASP A 524 -18.42 1.24 3.33
N GLY A 525 -17.70 0.56 2.44
CA GLY A 525 -16.26 0.37 2.52
C GLY A 525 -15.49 1.67 2.21
N GLY A 526 -14.25 1.74 2.66
CA GLY A 526 -13.35 2.86 2.38
C GLY A 526 -12.56 2.65 1.10
N ASN A 527 -11.85 3.69 0.65
CA ASN A 527 -10.95 3.61 -0.49
C ASN A 527 -9.55 3.16 -0.06
N LEU A 528 -8.87 2.41 -0.93
CA LEU A 528 -7.49 1.99 -0.74
C LEU A 528 -6.60 2.64 -1.80
N THR A 529 -5.69 3.51 -1.38
CA THR A 529 -4.69 4.14 -2.26
C THR A 529 -3.28 3.69 -1.89
N VAL A 530 -2.56 3.12 -2.85
CA VAL A 530 -1.16 2.73 -2.71
C VAL A 530 -0.33 3.53 -3.70
N ASN A 531 0.63 4.30 -3.21
CA ASN A 531 1.64 4.99 -4.00
C ASN A 531 3.01 4.43 -3.60
N ALA A 532 3.63 3.63 -4.47
CA ALA A 532 4.97 3.12 -4.26
C ALA A 532 5.93 3.71 -5.30
N ASP A 533 7.11 4.19 -4.92
CA ASP A 533 8.01 4.80 -5.93
C ASP A 533 8.59 3.77 -6.89
N SER A 534 8.84 2.55 -6.42
CA SER A 534 9.51 1.52 -7.23
C SER A 534 8.65 0.28 -7.47
N THR A 535 8.21 -0.43 -6.42
CA THR A 535 7.54 -1.72 -6.57
C THR A 535 6.41 -1.94 -5.58
N VAL A 536 5.32 -2.54 -6.07
CA VAL A 536 4.32 -3.25 -5.24
C VAL A 536 4.42 -4.73 -5.56
N GLN A 537 4.73 -5.55 -4.56
CA GLN A 537 4.93 -6.98 -4.72
C GLN A 537 3.99 -7.77 -3.79
N LEU A 538 3.14 -8.59 -4.38
CA LEU A 538 2.18 -9.45 -3.68
C LEU A 538 2.50 -10.91 -4.03
N ILE A 539 2.73 -11.74 -3.00
CA ILE A 539 3.21 -13.11 -3.20
C ILE A 539 2.41 -14.09 -2.35
N GLY A 540 1.93 -15.15 -3.00
CA GLY A 540 1.52 -16.35 -2.30
C GLY A 540 0.19 -16.25 -1.56
N THR A 541 0.01 -17.25 -0.71
CA THR A 541 -1.12 -17.42 0.19
C THR A 541 -0.60 -17.85 1.56
N SER A 542 -1.47 -17.91 2.57
CA SER A 542 -1.13 -18.51 3.86
C SER A 542 -0.66 -19.95 3.72
N ALA A 543 0.07 -20.47 4.72
CA ALA A 543 0.62 -21.82 4.69
C ALA A 543 -0.43 -22.94 4.49
N ASN A 544 -1.69 -22.70 4.87
CA ASN A 544 -2.82 -23.62 4.65
C ASN A 544 -3.58 -23.35 3.34
N SER A 545 -3.08 -22.43 2.50
CA SER A 545 -3.67 -21.98 1.24
C SER A 545 -5.13 -21.52 1.35
N GLN A 546 -5.55 -21.00 2.51
CA GLN A 546 -6.92 -20.51 2.74
C GLN A 546 -7.05 -18.99 2.54
N PHE A 547 -5.96 -18.24 2.71
CA PHE A 547 -5.98 -16.79 2.66
C PHE A 547 -4.96 -16.29 1.65
N PRO A 548 -5.37 -15.62 0.57
CA PRO A 548 -4.43 -14.99 -0.34
C PRO A 548 -3.77 -13.78 0.30
N SER A 549 -2.49 -13.57 -0.03
CA SER A 549 -1.85 -12.28 0.18
C SER A 549 -2.50 -11.24 -0.72
N GLY A 550 -2.69 -10.00 -0.26
CA GLY A 550 -3.29 -9.03 -1.18
C GLY A 550 -3.77 -7.69 -0.63
N LEU A 551 -4.33 -6.93 -1.57
CA LEU A 551 -4.94 -5.62 -1.37
C LEU A 551 -6.45 -5.73 -1.65
N PHE A 552 -7.28 -5.32 -0.69
CA PHE A 552 -8.72 -5.62 -0.73
C PHE A 552 -9.62 -4.42 -0.40
N ALA A 553 -10.52 -4.08 -1.30
CA ALA A 553 -11.60 -3.12 -1.12
C ALA A 553 -12.94 -3.76 -1.50
N ARG A 554 -13.33 -4.83 -0.79
CA ARG A 554 -14.45 -5.71 -1.17
C ARG A 554 -15.71 -5.41 -0.36
N THR A 555 -16.88 -5.78 -0.91
CA THR A 555 -18.13 -5.88 -0.15
C THR A 555 -18.65 -7.30 -0.07
N LEU A 556 -19.06 -7.71 1.14
CA LEU A 556 -19.78 -8.95 1.42
C LEU A 556 -21.17 -8.69 2.04
N GLY A 557 -21.55 -7.42 2.16
CA GLY A 557 -22.78 -6.97 2.81
C GLY A 557 -23.71 -6.19 1.86
N THR A 558 -24.49 -5.28 2.43
CA THR A 558 -25.36 -4.36 1.69
C THR A 558 -24.70 -3.02 1.39
N GLY A 559 -23.68 -2.64 2.17
CA GLY A 559 -22.85 -1.45 1.91
C GLY A 559 -21.99 -1.61 0.64
N LYS A 560 -21.72 -0.50 -0.05
CA LYS A 560 -20.90 -0.53 -1.28
C LYS A 560 -19.42 -0.70 -0.95
N ALA A 561 -18.65 -1.35 -1.83
CA ALA A 561 -17.21 -1.38 -1.72
C ALA A 561 -16.61 -0.01 -2.13
N GLY A 562 -15.44 0.34 -1.59
CA GLY A 562 -14.70 1.52 -2.04
C GLY A 562 -13.72 1.20 -3.18
N ASP A 563 -13.12 2.23 -3.75
CA ASP A 563 -12.21 2.11 -4.89
C ASP A 563 -10.79 1.72 -4.44
N LEU A 564 -10.07 1.03 -5.32
CA LEU A 564 -8.68 0.60 -5.12
C LEU A 564 -7.79 1.22 -6.21
N ARG A 565 -6.84 2.07 -5.80
CA ARG A 565 -5.88 2.71 -6.69
C ARG A 565 -4.45 2.33 -6.35
N ILE A 566 -3.68 1.92 -7.35
CA ILE A 566 -2.25 1.63 -7.25
C ILE A 566 -1.48 2.53 -8.23
N THR A 567 -0.50 3.28 -7.72
CA THR A 567 0.50 3.99 -8.52
C THR A 567 1.88 3.43 -8.16
N THR A 568 2.64 2.91 -9.12
CA THR A 568 3.95 2.28 -8.85
C THR A 568 4.90 2.32 -10.04
N GLY A 569 6.19 2.08 -9.84
CA GLY A 569 7.10 1.76 -10.95
C GLY A 569 6.78 0.40 -11.58
N GLN A 570 6.54 -0.61 -10.74
CA GLN A 570 6.18 -1.98 -11.10
C GLN A 570 5.15 -2.59 -10.15
N LEU A 571 4.20 -3.35 -10.69
CA LEU A 571 3.29 -4.20 -9.92
C LEU A 571 3.56 -5.67 -10.24
N MET A 572 3.86 -6.47 -9.21
CA MET A 572 4.05 -7.92 -9.32
C MET A 572 3.05 -8.65 -8.43
N VAL A 573 2.27 -9.57 -9.00
CA VAL A 573 1.31 -10.40 -8.28
C VAL A 573 1.54 -11.86 -8.65
N SER A 574 1.89 -12.70 -7.67
CA SER A 574 2.34 -14.07 -7.94
C SER A 574 1.82 -15.09 -6.94
N ASP A 575 1.86 -16.37 -7.34
CA ASP A 575 1.62 -17.54 -6.50
C ASP A 575 0.28 -17.56 -5.75
N GLY A 576 -0.77 -16.98 -6.35
CA GLY A 576 -2.13 -16.93 -5.81
C GLY A 576 -2.48 -15.66 -5.04
N ALA A 577 -1.59 -14.66 -5.01
CA ALA A 577 -1.87 -13.35 -4.43
C ALA A 577 -2.90 -12.55 -5.24
N GLN A 578 -3.60 -11.58 -4.63
CA GLN A 578 -4.73 -10.90 -5.27
C GLN A 578 -4.79 -9.40 -4.99
N VAL A 579 -5.26 -8.63 -5.97
CA VAL A 579 -5.78 -7.26 -5.79
C VAL A 579 -7.26 -7.27 -6.15
N SER A 580 -8.15 -6.81 -5.27
CA SER A 580 -9.57 -6.96 -5.54
C SER A 580 -10.48 -5.92 -4.90
N ALA A 581 -11.36 -5.36 -5.72
CA ALA A 581 -12.44 -4.44 -5.35
C ALA A 581 -13.85 -5.07 -5.55
N SER A 582 -13.92 -6.39 -5.55
CA SER A 582 -15.10 -7.17 -5.92
C SER A 582 -16.27 -7.13 -4.92
N THR A 583 -17.46 -7.49 -5.39
CA THR A 583 -18.65 -7.75 -4.55
C THR A 583 -18.96 -9.25 -4.43
N ARG A 584 -19.48 -9.67 -3.27
CA ARG A 584 -20.10 -10.97 -2.96
C ARG A 584 -21.49 -10.80 -2.31
N GLY A 585 -21.98 -9.56 -2.23
CA GLY A 585 -23.17 -9.19 -1.46
C GLY A 585 -24.22 -8.49 -2.31
N GLU A 586 -25.06 -7.69 -1.66
CA GLU A 586 -26.05 -6.85 -2.36
C GLU A 586 -25.47 -5.47 -2.74
N GLY A 587 -24.42 -5.02 -2.04
CA GLY A 587 -23.71 -3.79 -2.38
C GLY A 587 -22.86 -3.92 -3.64
N ASP A 588 -22.71 -2.81 -4.38
CA ASP A 588 -21.88 -2.75 -5.58
C ASP A 588 -20.38 -2.90 -5.24
N GLY A 589 -19.62 -3.51 -6.15
CA GLY A 589 -18.16 -3.52 -6.13
C GLY A 589 -17.56 -2.14 -6.42
N GLY A 590 -16.28 -1.97 -6.08
CA GLY A 590 -15.52 -0.76 -6.33
C GLY A 590 -14.70 -0.83 -7.61
N THR A 591 -14.22 0.34 -8.06
CA THR A 591 -13.33 0.45 -9.22
C THR A 591 -11.90 0.06 -8.84
N LEU A 592 -11.20 -0.64 -9.72
CA LEU A 592 -9.78 -0.96 -9.59
C LEU A 592 -8.98 -0.21 -10.66
N SER A 593 -8.06 0.66 -10.24
CA SER A 593 -7.16 1.39 -11.15
C SER A 593 -5.70 1.12 -10.81
N VAL A 594 -4.95 0.62 -11.80
CA VAL A 594 -3.51 0.37 -11.71
C VAL A 594 -2.79 1.26 -12.70
N ASN A 595 -1.89 2.09 -12.20
CA ASN A 595 -0.96 2.89 -12.99
C ASN A 595 0.47 2.48 -12.63
N ALA A 596 1.14 1.75 -13.52
CA ALA A 596 2.49 1.26 -13.29
C ALA A 596 3.45 1.74 -14.39
N ASP A 597 4.46 2.54 -14.06
CA ASP A 597 5.31 3.20 -15.08
C ASP A 597 5.95 2.23 -16.08
N SER A 598 6.41 1.08 -15.61
CA SER A 598 7.15 0.12 -16.46
C SER A 598 6.42 -1.19 -16.72
N MET A 599 5.88 -1.85 -15.68
CA MET A 599 5.33 -3.19 -15.83
C MET A 599 4.25 -3.54 -14.81
N VAL A 600 3.23 -4.25 -15.28
CA VAL A 600 2.32 -5.06 -14.47
C VAL A 600 2.54 -6.53 -14.83
N GLN A 601 2.92 -7.36 -13.86
CA GLN A 601 3.20 -8.78 -14.05
C GLN A 601 2.34 -9.62 -13.09
N LEU A 602 1.55 -10.53 -13.66
CA LEU A 602 0.69 -11.46 -12.95
C LEU A 602 1.07 -12.89 -13.33
N ILE A 603 1.45 -13.72 -12.36
CA ILE A 603 1.99 -15.06 -12.63
C ILE A 603 1.35 -16.10 -11.71
N GLY A 604 0.89 -17.19 -12.30
CA GLY A 604 0.63 -18.41 -11.56
C GLY A 604 -0.66 -18.42 -10.74
N ARG A 605 -0.74 -19.44 -9.88
CA ARG A 605 -1.84 -19.70 -8.95
C ARG A 605 -1.25 -20.19 -7.62
N SER A 606 -2.09 -20.26 -6.59
CA SER A 606 -1.73 -20.89 -5.32
C SER A 606 -1.42 -22.37 -5.51
N ALA A 607 -0.63 -22.95 -4.61
CA ALA A 607 -0.18 -24.34 -4.70
C ALA A 607 -1.33 -25.39 -4.78
N ASN A 608 -2.52 -25.07 -4.26
CA ASN A 608 -3.71 -25.91 -4.33
C ASN A 608 -4.63 -25.57 -5.52
N GLY A 609 -4.23 -24.66 -6.40
CA GLY A 609 -5.01 -24.18 -7.55
C GLY A 609 -6.22 -23.28 -7.21
N GLN A 610 -6.54 -23.11 -5.93
CA GLN A 610 -7.75 -22.42 -5.47
C GLN A 610 -7.77 -20.93 -5.80
N PHE A 611 -6.64 -20.25 -5.68
CA PHE A 611 -6.51 -18.82 -5.93
C PHE A 611 -5.64 -18.57 -7.15
N GLY A 612 -6.20 -17.95 -8.19
CA GLY A 612 -5.39 -17.39 -9.27
C GLY A 612 -4.74 -16.08 -8.82
N SER A 613 -3.48 -15.88 -9.22
CA SER A 613 -2.86 -14.56 -9.12
C SER A 613 -3.63 -13.59 -10.00
N GLY A 614 -3.99 -12.40 -9.50
CA GLY A 614 -4.79 -11.54 -10.35
C GLY A 614 -5.31 -10.23 -9.78
N LEU A 615 -5.98 -9.51 -10.69
CA LEU A 615 -6.66 -8.23 -10.47
C LEU A 615 -8.17 -8.45 -10.69
N PHE A 616 -9.00 -8.10 -9.71
CA PHE A 616 -10.43 -8.46 -9.73
C PHE A 616 -11.35 -7.29 -9.32
N ALA A 617 -12.23 -6.86 -10.22
CA ALA A 617 -13.31 -5.90 -9.95
C ALA A 617 -14.71 -6.51 -10.15
N GLN A 618 -14.80 -7.85 -10.14
CA GLN A 618 -15.99 -8.61 -10.52
C GLN A 618 -17.13 -8.68 -9.48
N ALA A 619 -18.32 -9.08 -9.96
CA ALA A 619 -19.43 -9.54 -9.13
C ALA A 619 -19.37 -11.07 -8.99
N ASN A 620 -19.14 -11.58 -7.78
CA ASN A 620 -18.93 -13.00 -7.53
C ASN A 620 -20.25 -13.81 -7.45
N PRO A 621 -20.17 -15.16 -7.44
CA PRO A 621 -21.36 -16.01 -7.37
C PRO A 621 -22.29 -15.64 -6.20
N GLY A 622 -23.58 -15.47 -6.50
CA GLY A 622 -24.61 -15.09 -5.53
C GLY A 622 -24.68 -13.60 -5.19
N SER A 623 -23.86 -12.75 -5.81
CA SER A 623 -23.95 -11.29 -5.70
C SER A 623 -25.19 -10.75 -6.40
N LYS A 624 -25.80 -9.71 -5.83
CA LYS A 624 -26.79 -8.85 -6.51
C LYS A 624 -26.25 -7.47 -6.89
N GLY A 625 -25.18 -7.04 -6.24
CA GLY A 625 -24.50 -5.79 -6.57
C GLY A 625 -23.75 -5.90 -7.88
N LYS A 626 -23.60 -4.75 -8.57
CA LYS A 626 -22.83 -4.65 -9.81
C LYS A 626 -21.33 -4.78 -9.56
N ALA A 627 -20.59 -5.28 -10.53
CA ALA A 627 -19.13 -5.20 -10.57
C ALA A 627 -18.66 -3.75 -10.77
N GLY A 628 -17.39 -3.49 -10.47
CA GLY A 628 -16.73 -2.22 -10.76
C GLY A 628 -15.83 -2.31 -11.99
N ASP A 629 -15.42 -1.15 -12.52
CA ASP A 629 -14.50 -1.09 -13.66
C ASP A 629 -13.06 -1.44 -13.24
N LEU A 630 -12.28 -1.95 -14.19
CA LEU A 630 -10.86 -2.27 -14.01
C LEU A 630 -10.04 -1.58 -15.10
N SER A 631 -9.15 -0.68 -14.69
CA SER A 631 -8.23 0.03 -15.59
C SER A 631 -6.77 -0.30 -15.28
N ILE A 632 -5.99 -0.57 -16.32
CA ILE A 632 -4.54 -0.80 -16.24
C ILE A 632 -3.86 0.15 -17.22
N THR A 633 -2.98 1.02 -16.72
CA THR A 633 -2.07 1.84 -17.52
C THR A 633 -0.64 1.45 -17.19
N THR A 634 0.15 1.05 -18.19
CA THR A 634 1.53 0.62 -17.95
C THR A 634 2.43 0.66 -19.18
N GLY A 635 3.74 0.49 -19.00
CA GLY A 635 4.63 0.20 -20.13
C GLY A 635 4.39 -1.19 -20.73
N GLN A 636 4.24 -2.21 -19.88
CA GLN A 636 4.08 -3.62 -20.26
C GLN A 636 3.11 -4.34 -19.33
N LEU A 637 2.15 -5.09 -19.89
CA LEU A 637 1.32 -6.04 -19.15
C LEU A 637 1.72 -7.47 -19.50
N MET A 638 2.01 -8.29 -18.49
CA MET A 638 2.25 -9.73 -18.62
C MET A 638 1.32 -10.51 -17.69
N VAL A 639 0.57 -11.45 -18.25
CA VAL A 639 -0.31 -12.37 -17.52
C VAL A 639 0.04 -13.79 -17.94
N SER A 640 0.60 -14.60 -17.05
CA SER A 640 1.06 -15.94 -17.38
C SER A 640 0.70 -17.01 -16.34
N ASP A 641 0.83 -18.26 -16.77
CA ASP A 641 0.76 -19.47 -15.93
C ASP A 641 -0.56 -19.62 -15.14
N GLY A 642 -1.69 -19.23 -15.74
CA GLY A 642 -3.03 -19.34 -15.15
C GLY A 642 -3.45 -18.16 -14.27
N ALA A 643 -2.71 -17.04 -14.34
CA ALA A 643 -3.08 -15.76 -13.74
C ALA A 643 -4.24 -15.07 -14.49
N GLN A 644 -4.99 -14.21 -13.80
CA GLN A 644 -6.26 -13.67 -14.32
C GLN A 644 -6.47 -12.19 -14.02
N VAL A 645 -7.12 -11.48 -14.95
CA VAL A 645 -7.65 -10.12 -14.77
C VAL A 645 -9.13 -10.15 -15.13
N SER A 646 -10.01 -9.74 -14.21
CA SER A 646 -11.45 -9.86 -14.41
C SER A 646 -12.26 -8.70 -13.84
N ALA A 647 -13.21 -8.22 -14.66
CA ALA A 647 -14.30 -7.33 -14.24
C ALA A 647 -15.69 -7.94 -14.54
N GLY A 648 -15.77 -9.25 -14.79
CA GLY A 648 -17.03 -9.92 -15.14
C GLY A 648 -18.05 -10.06 -14.01
N THR A 649 -19.09 -10.88 -14.24
CA THR A 649 -20.12 -11.18 -13.25
C THR A 649 -20.47 -12.67 -13.21
N ARG A 650 -20.78 -13.19 -12.04
CA ARG A 650 -21.38 -14.53 -11.85
C ARG A 650 -22.67 -14.44 -11.02
N GLY A 651 -23.22 -13.25 -10.92
CA GLY A 651 -24.39 -12.92 -10.10
C GLY A 651 -25.52 -12.29 -10.91
N GLU A 652 -26.44 -11.63 -10.21
CA GLU A 652 -27.56 -10.90 -10.83
C GLU A 652 -27.15 -9.50 -11.32
N GLY A 653 -26.11 -8.90 -10.72
CA GLY A 653 -25.63 -7.58 -11.09
C GLY A 653 -24.68 -7.61 -12.29
N ASP A 654 -24.73 -6.57 -13.11
CA ASP A 654 -23.90 -6.43 -14.32
C ASP A 654 -22.39 -6.43 -14.01
N GLY A 655 -21.61 -6.91 -14.96
CA GLY A 655 -20.15 -6.80 -15.03
C GLY A 655 -19.69 -5.36 -15.27
N GLY A 656 -18.42 -5.09 -14.94
CA GLY A 656 -17.73 -3.83 -15.20
C GLY A 656 -16.85 -3.92 -16.44
N THR A 657 -16.34 -2.78 -16.89
CA THR A 657 -15.46 -2.68 -18.06
C THR A 657 -14.01 -2.97 -17.68
N LEU A 658 -13.29 -3.72 -18.53
CA LEU A 658 -11.85 -3.91 -18.46
C LEU A 658 -11.14 -3.06 -19.53
N SER A 659 -10.35 -2.07 -19.11
CA SER A 659 -9.54 -1.26 -20.00
C SER A 659 -8.04 -1.44 -19.72
N VAL A 660 -7.28 -1.79 -20.75
CA VAL A 660 -5.83 -1.94 -20.71
C VAL A 660 -5.20 -0.97 -21.70
N ASN A 661 -4.33 -0.09 -21.20
CA ASN A 661 -3.50 0.80 -21.99
C ASN A 661 -2.03 0.50 -21.68
N ALA A 662 -1.33 -0.16 -22.60
CA ALA A 662 0.06 -0.55 -22.43
C ALA A 662 0.95 0.04 -23.52
N ASP A 663 1.89 0.92 -23.19
CA ASP A 663 2.68 1.68 -24.18
C ASP A 663 3.43 0.77 -25.17
N SER A 664 3.90 -0.39 -24.71
CA SER A 664 4.69 -1.30 -25.56
C SER A 664 4.02 -2.64 -25.83
N THR A 665 3.72 -3.45 -24.81
CA THR A 665 3.22 -4.81 -25.03
C THR A 665 2.18 -5.26 -24.02
N VAL A 666 1.18 -6.00 -24.49
CA VAL A 666 0.33 -6.88 -23.68
C VAL A 666 0.62 -8.33 -24.03
N GLN A 667 0.96 -9.15 -23.04
CA GLN A 667 1.26 -10.57 -23.18
C GLN A 667 0.34 -11.39 -22.28
N VAL A 668 -0.41 -12.32 -22.87
CA VAL A 668 -1.22 -13.30 -22.14
C VAL A 668 -0.79 -14.69 -22.58
N ILE A 669 -0.19 -15.46 -21.67
CA ILE A 669 0.57 -16.66 -22.04
C ILE A 669 0.20 -17.86 -21.17
N GLY A 670 -0.08 -18.98 -21.82
CA GLY A 670 -0.13 -20.28 -21.17
C GLY A 670 -1.36 -20.54 -20.30
N THR A 671 -1.25 -21.63 -19.56
CA THR A 671 -2.22 -22.10 -18.58
C THR A 671 -1.50 -22.41 -17.26
N SER A 672 -2.25 -22.68 -16.21
CA SER A 672 -1.70 -23.13 -14.93
C SER A 672 -0.89 -24.41 -15.08
N ALA A 673 -0.03 -24.70 -14.09
CA ALA A 673 0.86 -25.87 -14.13
C ALA A 673 0.13 -27.22 -14.30
N ASP A 674 -1.13 -27.32 -13.87
CA ASP A 674 -1.99 -28.49 -14.06
C ASP A 674 -2.79 -28.46 -15.38
N GLY A 675 -2.59 -27.42 -16.19
CA GLY A 675 -3.27 -27.16 -17.44
C GLY A 675 -4.76 -26.82 -17.29
N GLN A 676 -5.30 -26.65 -16.08
CA GLN A 676 -6.75 -26.52 -15.88
C GLN A 676 -7.27 -25.10 -16.08
N PHE A 677 -6.45 -24.09 -15.82
CA PHE A 677 -6.86 -22.69 -15.81
C PHE A 677 -6.03 -21.90 -16.83
N PRO A 678 -6.65 -21.33 -17.87
CA PRO A 678 -5.94 -20.46 -18.80
C PRO A 678 -5.57 -19.13 -18.14
N SER A 679 -4.44 -18.56 -18.57
CA SER A 679 -4.15 -17.16 -18.33
C SER A 679 -5.17 -16.30 -19.09
N ALA A 680 -5.77 -15.31 -18.43
CA ALA A 680 -6.87 -14.59 -19.07
C ALA A 680 -7.06 -13.12 -18.67
N LEU A 681 -7.52 -12.32 -19.63
CA LEU A 681 -8.12 -10.99 -19.43
C LEU A 681 -9.60 -11.09 -19.81
N PHE A 682 -10.52 -10.79 -18.90
CA PHE A 682 -11.92 -11.02 -19.24
C PHE A 682 -13.01 -10.21 -18.52
N THR A 683 -14.14 -10.12 -19.21
CA THR A 683 -15.44 -9.73 -18.70
C THR A 683 -16.44 -10.80 -19.16
N GLU A 684 -16.62 -11.84 -18.35
CA GLU A 684 -17.54 -12.95 -18.67
C GLU A 684 -18.74 -12.91 -17.70
N THR A 685 -19.94 -13.22 -18.20
CA THR A 685 -21.11 -13.47 -17.34
C THR A 685 -21.48 -14.95 -17.27
N GLU A 686 -21.64 -15.49 -16.05
CA GLU A 686 -22.24 -16.82 -15.81
C GLU A 686 -23.65 -16.69 -15.18
N GLY A 687 -24.14 -15.46 -14.99
CA GLY A 687 -25.38 -15.16 -14.28
C GLY A 687 -26.45 -14.54 -15.18
N THR A 688 -27.33 -13.73 -14.58
CA THR A 688 -28.40 -13.00 -15.30
C THR A 688 -28.03 -11.54 -15.59
N GLY A 689 -26.96 -11.02 -14.96
CA GLY A 689 -26.44 -9.69 -15.27
C GLY A 689 -25.55 -9.73 -16.52
N ASP A 690 -25.52 -8.65 -17.28
CA ASP A 690 -24.75 -8.57 -18.53
C ASP A 690 -23.25 -8.42 -18.23
N ALA A 691 -22.38 -8.94 -19.08
CA ALA A 691 -20.94 -8.72 -19.00
C ALA A 691 -20.57 -7.30 -19.47
N GLY A 692 -19.46 -6.77 -18.96
CA GLY A 692 -18.91 -5.50 -19.44
C GLY A 692 -17.99 -5.67 -20.65
N ASP A 693 -17.43 -4.57 -21.15
CA ASP A 693 -16.54 -4.57 -22.31
C ASP A 693 -15.07 -4.87 -21.96
N VAL A 694 -14.30 -5.36 -22.93
CA VAL A 694 -12.83 -5.40 -22.89
C VAL A 694 -12.26 -4.47 -23.95
N SER A 695 -11.43 -3.52 -23.54
CA SER A 695 -10.70 -2.62 -24.45
C SER A 695 -9.20 -2.68 -24.19
N ILE A 696 -8.41 -2.92 -25.25
CA ILE A 696 -6.95 -3.00 -25.18
C ILE A 696 -6.35 -2.03 -26.19
N THR A 697 -5.51 -1.13 -25.71
CA THR A 697 -4.64 -0.27 -26.54
C THR A 697 -3.19 -0.60 -26.23
N THR A 698 -2.40 -0.94 -27.25
CA THR A 698 -0.98 -1.25 -27.06
C THR A 698 -0.13 -1.10 -28.32
N GLY A 699 1.20 -1.19 -28.20
CA GLY A 699 2.07 -1.39 -29.36
C GLY A 699 1.86 -2.77 -29.98
N GLN A 700 1.99 -3.82 -29.16
CA GLN A 700 1.89 -5.22 -29.58
C GLN A 700 1.06 -6.05 -28.59
N LEU A 701 0.13 -6.84 -29.12
CA LEU A 701 -0.60 -7.86 -28.36
C LEU A 701 -0.10 -9.26 -28.73
N ILE A 702 0.23 -10.07 -27.73
CA ILE A 702 0.60 -11.49 -27.87
C ILE A 702 -0.31 -12.32 -26.98
N VAL A 703 -0.98 -13.31 -27.56
CA VAL A 703 -1.76 -14.33 -26.87
C VAL A 703 -1.26 -15.70 -27.29
N SER A 704 -0.68 -16.49 -26.39
CA SER A 704 -0.08 -17.78 -26.75
C SER A 704 -0.33 -18.93 -25.77
N ASP A 705 -0.10 -20.15 -26.23
CA ASP A 705 -0.04 -21.38 -25.43
C ASP A 705 -1.33 -21.70 -24.65
N GLY A 706 -2.50 -21.38 -25.22
CA GLY A 706 -3.82 -21.65 -24.63
C GLY A 706 -4.38 -20.55 -23.72
N ALA A 707 -3.75 -19.38 -23.69
CA ALA A 707 -4.28 -18.18 -23.03
C ALA A 707 -5.45 -17.54 -23.80
N ALA A 708 -6.28 -16.75 -23.12
CA ALA A 708 -7.46 -16.14 -23.76
C ALA A 708 -7.76 -14.71 -23.30
N ILE A 709 -8.37 -13.93 -24.19
CA ILE A 709 -8.98 -12.64 -23.87
C ILE A 709 -10.45 -12.71 -24.29
N LEU A 710 -11.37 -12.46 -23.37
CA LEU A 710 -12.77 -12.82 -23.59
C LEU A 710 -13.78 -11.84 -22.98
N ALA A 711 -14.84 -11.54 -23.75
CA ALA A 711 -15.97 -10.69 -23.37
C ALA A 711 -17.30 -11.44 -23.64
N GLY A 712 -17.45 -12.64 -23.07
CA GLY A 712 -18.51 -13.59 -23.42
C GLY A 712 -19.56 -13.83 -22.34
N THR A 713 -20.43 -14.82 -22.56
CA THR A 713 -21.43 -15.29 -21.60
C THR A 713 -21.53 -16.82 -21.58
N LYS A 714 -21.78 -17.39 -20.41
CA LYS A 714 -22.19 -18.78 -20.21
C LYS A 714 -23.58 -18.88 -19.58
N GLY A 715 -24.25 -17.74 -19.39
CA GLY A 715 -25.48 -17.61 -18.61
C GLY A 715 -26.65 -17.04 -19.41
N GLU A 716 -27.55 -16.35 -18.70
CA GLU A 716 -28.72 -15.69 -19.31
C GLU A 716 -28.42 -14.24 -19.71
N GLY A 717 -27.47 -13.57 -19.04
CA GLY A 717 -27.04 -12.21 -19.37
C GLY A 717 -26.20 -12.17 -20.65
N ASP A 718 -26.19 -11.02 -21.31
CA ASP A 718 -25.50 -10.83 -22.58
C ASP A 718 -23.98 -10.65 -22.40
N GLY A 719 -23.20 -11.06 -23.40
CA GLY A 719 -21.75 -10.81 -23.48
C GLY A 719 -21.42 -9.35 -23.80
N GLY A 720 -20.16 -8.95 -23.56
CA GLY A 720 -19.67 -7.60 -23.84
C GLY A 720 -18.89 -7.48 -25.15
N THR A 721 -18.52 -6.27 -25.53
CA THR A 721 -17.67 -6.05 -26.71
C THR A 721 -16.19 -6.28 -26.40
N LEU A 722 -15.43 -6.73 -27.40
CA LEU A 722 -13.97 -6.86 -27.32
C LEU A 722 -13.33 -5.98 -28.38
N SER A 723 -12.57 -4.96 -27.97
CA SER A 723 -11.87 -4.05 -28.86
C SER A 723 -10.37 -4.07 -28.61
N VAL A 724 -9.60 -4.37 -29.65
CA VAL A 724 -8.13 -4.37 -29.63
C VAL A 724 -7.61 -3.36 -30.64
N ASN A 725 -6.84 -2.38 -30.17
CA ASN A 725 -6.10 -1.43 -30.99
C ASN A 725 -4.61 -1.60 -30.72
N ALA A 726 -3.89 -2.23 -31.65
CA ALA A 726 -2.47 -2.49 -31.52
C ALA A 726 -1.67 -1.83 -32.65
N ASP A 727 -0.79 -0.88 -32.34
CA ASP A 727 -0.08 -0.07 -33.36
C ASP A 727 0.70 -0.93 -34.37
N SER A 728 1.40 -1.97 -33.90
CA SER A 728 2.24 -2.82 -34.74
C SER A 728 1.60 -4.16 -35.08
N THR A 729 1.27 -4.95 -34.07
CA THR A 729 0.96 -6.38 -34.28
C THR A 729 -0.01 -6.94 -33.26
N VAL A 730 -0.96 -7.75 -33.73
CA VAL A 730 -1.72 -8.70 -32.91
C VAL A 730 -1.30 -10.12 -33.31
N GLN A 731 -0.86 -10.91 -32.34
CA GLN A 731 -0.37 -12.27 -32.56
C GLN A 731 -1.06 -13.26 -31.63
N LEU A 732 -1.72 -14.26 -32.23
CA LEU A 732 -2.31 -15.38 -31.52
C LEU A 732 -1.64 -16.68 -31.99
N ILE A 733 -1.05 -17.44 -31.07
CA ILE A 733 -0.28 -18.64 -31.44
C ILE A 733 -0.62 -19.82 -30.53
N GLY A 734 -0.98 -20.93 -31.15
CA GLY A 734 -0.95 -22.22 -30.50
C GLY A 734 -2.20 -22.55 -29.69
N THR A 735 -2.04 -23.61 -28.90
CA THR A 735 -3.04 -24.15 -27.98
C THR A 735 -2.34 -24.53 -26.69
N SER A 736 -3.08 -24.85 -25.63
CA SER A 736 -2.53 -25.43 -24.41
C SER A 736 -1.82 -26.75 -24.73
N ALA A 737 -0.92 -27.18 -23.84
CA ALA A 737 -0.10 -28.38 -24.07
C ALA A 737 -0.92 -29.67 -24.35
N ASP A 738 -2.15 -29.73 -23.86
CA ASP A 738 -3.11 -30.84 -24.07
C ASP A 738 -4.12 -30.57 -25.20
N GLY A 739 -4.02 -29.43 -25.89
CA GLY A 739 -4.90 -28.99 -26.95
C GLY A 739 -6.32 -28.61 -26.50
N ARG A 740 -6.60 -28.52 -25.19
CA ARG A 740 -7.93 -28.18 -24.67
C ARG A 740 -8.31 -26.72 -24.88
N PHE A 741 -7.35 -25.81 -24.76
CA PHE A 741 -7.58 -24.38 -24.88
C PHE A 741 -6.85 -23.84 -26.10
N ALA A 742 -7.55 -23.19 -27.01
CA ALA A 742 -6.91 -22.43 -28.07
C ALA A 742 -6.44 -21.07 -27.55
N SER A 743 -5.33 -20.56 -28.08
CA SER A 743 -4.99 -19.16 -27.86
C SER A 743 -5.95 -18.25 -28.60
N ALA A 744 -6.60 -17.34 -27.87
CA ALA A 744 -7.79 -16.74 -28.45
C ALA A 744 -8.21 -15.34 -28.00
N LEU A 745 -8.93 -14.68 -28.90
CA LEU A 745 -9.78 -13.50 -28.65
C LEU A 745 -11.25 -13.92 -28.86
N PHE A 746 -12.09 -13.80 -27.84
CA PHE A 746 -13.43 -14.38 -27.81
C PHE A 746 -14.55 -13.42 -27.40
N THR A 747 -15.64 -13.45 -28.17
CA THR A 747 -16.97 -12.98 -27.78
C THR A 747 -17.94 -14.14 -28.01
N GLU A 748 -17.99 -15.08 -27.08
CA GLU A 748 -18.73 -16.34 -27.25
C GLU A 748 -19.87 -16.46 -26.22
N THR A 749 -20.97 -17.13 -26.62
CA THR A 749 -22.06 -17.54 -25.75
C THR A 749 -22.24 -19.06 -25.74
N GLU A 750 -22.21 -19.64 -24.54
CA GLU A 750 -22.62 -21.03 -24.24
C GLU A 750 -23.99 -21.10 -23.56
N GLY A 751 -24.65 -19.95 -23.35
CA GLY A 751 -25.92 -19.81 -22.66
C GLY A 751 -27.01 -19.21 -23.52
N THR A 752 -28.12 -18.79 -22.90
CA THR A 752 -29.25 -18.19 -23.62
C THR A 752 -29.05 -16.70 -23.92
N GLY A 753 -28.12 -16.03 -23.23
CA GLY A 753 -27.74 -14.65 -23.54
C GLY A 753 -27.01 -14.55 -24.88
N ASP A 754 -27.08 -13.39 -25.52
CA ASP A 754 -26.38 -13.12 -26.76
C ASP A 754 -24.87 -13.02 -26.50
N ALA A 755 -24.04 -13.48 -27.44
CA ALA A 755 -22.63 -13.12 -27.44
C ALA A 755 -22.46 -11.61 -27.67
N GLY A 756 -21.31 -11.07 -27.27
CA GLY A 756 -20.97 -9.67 -27.49
C GLY A 756 -21.24 -9.18 -28.91
N ASP A 757 -21.83 -8.00 -29.03
CA ASP A 757 -22.23 -7.42 -30.33
C ASP A 757 -21.06 -7.28 -31.32
N LEU A 758 -19.84 -7.01 -30.82
CA LEU A 758 -18.69 -6.68 -31.65
C LEU A 758 -17.36 -7.17 -31.06
N LEU A 759 -16.60 -7.91 -31.88
CA LEU A 759 -15.18 -8.17 -31.72
C LEU A 759 -14.42 -7.35 -32.77
N LYS A 760 -13.75 -6.28 -32.35
CA LYS A 760 -13.01 -5.35 -33.21
C LYS A 760 -11.51 -5.46 -33.03
N ILE A 761 -10.77 -5.59 -34.12
CA ILE A 761 -9.31 -5.53 -34.13
C ILE A 761 -8.82 -4.49 -35.13
N THR A 762 -7.97 -3.58 -34.67
CA THR A 762 -7.23 -2.64 -35.52
C THR A 762 -5.74 -2.82 -35.29
N THR A 763 -4.97 -3.16 -36.35
CA THR A 763 -3.53 -3.34 -36.18
C THR A 763 -2.70 -3.17 -37.46
N GLY A 764 -1.38 -3.00 -37.33
CA GLY A 764 -0.47 -3.08 -38.46
C GLY A 764 -0.49 -4.46 -39.12
N GLN A 765 -0.36 -5.53 -38.34
CA GLN A 765 -0.33 -6.91 -38.82
C GLN A 765 -1.05 -7.84 -37.85
N LEU A 766 -1.94 -8.67 -38.38
CA LEU A 766 -2.59 -9.75 -37.63
C LEU A 766 -1.98 -11.11 -38.01
N ILE A 767 -1.57 -11.89 -37.01
CA ILE A 767 -1.06 -13.26 -37.15
C ILE A 767 -1.91 -14.18 -36.26
N VAL A 768 -2.50 -15.22 -36.85
CA VAL A 768 -3.18 -16.29 -36.12
C VAL A 768 -2.63 -17.61 -36.61
N SER A 769 -1.94 -18.36 -35.74
CA SER A 769 -1.31 -19.62 -36.14
C SER A 769 -1.46 -20.76 -35.15
N ASP A 770 -1.18 -21.97 -35.64
CA ASP A 770 -0.98 -23.17 -34.83
C ASP A 770 -2.22 -23.58 -34.01
N GLY A 771 -3.41 -23.40 -34.60
CA GLY A 771 -4.70 -23.72 -33.95
C GLY A 771 -5.30 -22.58 -33.11
N ALA A 772 -4.67 -21.41 -33.07
CA ALA A 772 -5.24 -20.22 -32.44
C ALA A 772 -6.50 -19.70 -33.17
N ALA A 773 -7.32 -18.93 -32.47
CA ALA A 773 -8.62 -18.49 -32.98
C ALA A 773 -9.01 -17.05 -32.57
N ILE A 774 -9.61 -16.32 -33.51
CA ILE A 774 -10.48 -15.17 -33.21
C ILE A 774 -11.90 -15.66 -33.43
N SER A 775 -12.75 -15.61 -32.41
CA SER A 775 -14.09 -16.21 -32.49
C SER A 775 -15.15 -15.35 -31.84
N ALA A 776 -16.20 -15.09 -32.61
CA ALA A 776 -17.49 -14.67 -32.11
C ALA A 776 -18.46 -15.87 -32.31
N ARG A 777 -19.08 -16.39 -31.27
CA ARG A 777 -19.79 -17.68 -31.39
C ARG A 777 -21.03 -17.76 -30.54
N SER A 778 -22.08 -18.39 -31.07
CA SER A 778 -23.25 -18.82 -30.30
C SER A 778 -23.50 -20.32 -30.53
N THR A 779 -23.63 -21.07 -29.43
CA THR A 779 -23.94 -22.51 -29.49
C THR A 779 -25.40 -22.84 -29.19
N GLU A 780 -26.12 -21.96 -28.49
CA GLU A 780 -27.51 -22.20 -28.08
C GLU A 780 -28.52 -21.62 -29.07
N GLN A 781 -29.60 -22.37 -29.29
CA GLN A 781 -30.62 -21.95 -30.26
C GLN A 781 -31.31 -20.67 -29.77
N GLY A 782 -31.27 -19.61 -30.60
CA GLY A 782 -31.90 -18.33 -30.31
C GLY A 782 -30.97 -17.27 -29.72
N SER A 783 -29.71 -17.59 -29.40
CA SER A 783 -28.69 -16.59 -29.10
C SER A 783 -27.88 -16.20 -30.36
N SER A 784 -27.29 -15.01 -30.32
CA SER A 784 -26.53 -14.40 -31.41
C SER A 784 -25.02 -14.53 -31.20
N ALA A 785 -24.23 -14.69 -32.26
CA ALA A 785 -22.77 -14.77 -32.20
C ALA A 785 -22.05 -13.41 -32.28
N GLY A 786 -22.71 -12.35 -32.76
CA GLY A 786 -22.13 -11.00 -32.90
C GLY A 786 -21.41 -10.78 -34.25
N GLU A 787 -20.65 -9.69 -34.37
CA GLU A 787 -19.82 -9.35 -35.55
C GLU A 787 -18.32 -9.37 -35.23
N VAL A 788 -17.52 -9.89 -36.16
CA VAL A 788 -16.05 -9.78 -36.15
C VAL A 788 -15.61 -8.74 -37.19
N GLU A 789 -15.02 -7.63 -36.74
CA GLU A 789 -14.49 -6.57 -37.60
C GLU A 789 -12.97 -6.48 -37.45
N ILE A 790 -12.23 -6.72 -38.54
CA ILE A 790 -10.76 -6.67 -38.51
C ILE A 790 -10.26 -5.70 -39.58
N ASN A 791 -9.52 -4.69 -39.14
CA ASN A 791 -8.81 -3.74 -39.98
C ASN A 791 -7.30 -3.88 -39.75
N ALA A 792 -6.57 -4.38 -40.76
CA ALA A 792 -5.12 -4.52 -40.65
C ALA A 792 -4.39 -4.26 -41.96
N ASN A 793 -3.11 -3.87 -41.95
CA ASN A 793 -2.35 -3.79 -43.22
C ASN A 793 -2.11 -5.17 -43.84
N SER A 794 -2.01 -6.22 -43.03
CA SER A 794 -1.92 -7.62 -43.47
C SER A 794 -2.55 -8.58 -42.47
N ILE A 795 -3.26 -9.60 -42.96
CA ILE A 795 -3.82 -10.70 -42.17
C ILE A 795 -3.18 -12.03 -42.60
N PHE A 796 -2.59 -12.75 -41.65
CA PHE A 796 -1.92 -14.03 -41.88
C PHE A 796 -2.52 -15.12 -40.98
N LEU A 797 -3.20 -16.09 -41.61
CA LEU A 797 -3.67 -17.31 -40.96
C LEU A 797 -2.81 -18.48 -41.43
N ASP A 798 -2.23 -19.22 -40.50
CA ASP A 798 -1.37 -20.36 -40.83
C ASP A 798 -1.57 -21.55 -39.88
N ASN A 799 -1.35 -22.75 -40.38
CA ASN A 799 -1.38 -24.00 -39.62
C ASN A 799 -2.60 -24.10 -38.70
N LYS A 800 -3.80 -24.14 -39.29
CA LYS A 800 -5.10 -24.18 -38.59
C LYS A 800 -5.47 -22.90 -37.84
N GLY A 801 -4.98 -21.74 -38.28
CA GLY A 801 -5.46 -20.44 -37.79
C GLY A 801 -6.92 -20.20 -38.19
N ARG A 802 -7.73 -19.66 -37.28
CA ARG A 802 -9.17 -19.49 -37.49
C ARG A 802 -9.67 -18.07 -37.18
N ILE A 803 -10.53 -17.55 -38.04
CA ILE A 803 -11.41 -16.41 -37.77
C ILE A 803 -12.85 -16.91 -37.91
N THR A 804 -13.65 -16.82 -36.86
CA THR A 804 -14.98 -17.44 -36.82
C THR A 804 -16.06 -16.47 -36.30
N ALA A 805 -17.24 -16.54 -36.90
CA ALA A 805 -18.48 -15.90 -36.45
C ALA A 805 -19.65 -16.91 -36.56
N GLU A 806 -19.51 -18.09 -35.93
CA GLU A 806 -20.46 -19.21 -36.04
C GLU A 806 -21.70 -18.95 -35.17
N THR A 807 -22.91 -19.03 -35.75
CA THR A 807 -24.16 -18.71 -35.04
C THR A 807 -25.15 -19.88 -35.01
N ALA A 808 -25.85 -20.03 -33.88
CA ALA A 808 -27.04 -20.86 -33.73
C ALA A 808 -28.35 -20.03 -33.78
N GLY A 809 -28.26 -18.70 -33.86
CA GLY A 809 -29.35 -17.73 -34.10
C GLY A 809 -29.11 -16.79 -35.29
N ASP A 810 -29.63 -15.56 -35.27
CA ASP A 810 -29.77 -14.74 -36.49
C ASP A 810 -28.57 -13.82 -36.83
N LYS A 811 -27.50 -13.78 -36.02
CA LYS A 811 -26.37 -12.85 -36.20
C LYS A 811 -25.01 -13.54 -36.04
N GLY A 812 -24.18 -13.45 -37.07
CA GLY A 812 -22.78 -13.92 -37.08
C GLY A 812 -22.07 -13.45 -38.34
N ASN A 813 -21.48 -12.25 -38.36
CA ASN A 813 -20.84 -11.73 -39.58
C ASN A 813 -19.34 -11.52 -39.40
N ILE A 814 -18.58 -11.62 -40.49
CA ILE A 814 -17.16 -11.28 -40.54
C ILE A 814 -16.93 -10.18 -41.57
N THR A 815 -16.28 -9.10 -41.15
CA THR A 815 -15.85 -7.99 -42.01
C THR A 815 -14.33 -7.85 -41.91
N LEU A 816 -13.62 -8.07 -43.03
CA LEU A 816 -12.16 -7.96 -43.09
C LEU A 816 -11.73 -6.86 -44.07
N SER A 817 -10.88 -5.94 -43.63
CA SER A 817 -10.25 -4.94 -44.49
C SER A 817 -8.73 -5.01 -44.36
N SER A 818 -8.04 -5.33 -45.47
CA SER A 818 -6.58 -5.45 -45.46
C SER A 818 -5.92 -5.33 -46.82
N ARG A 819 -4.66 -4.89 -46.93
CA ARG A 819 -3.97 -4.92 -48.24
C ARG A 819 -3.68 -6.35 -48.70
N ASP A 820 -3.40 -7.26 -47.78
CA ASP A 820 -2.96 -8.63 -48.08
C ASP A 820 -3.52 -9.61 -47.05
N ILE A 821 -4.28 -10.60 -47.52
CA ILE A 821 -4.85 -11.68 -46.70
C ILE A 821 -4.32 -13.01 -47.21
N ARG A 822 -3.72 -13.79 -46.31
CA ARG A 822 -3.17 -15.11 -46.62
C ARG A 822 -3.70 -16.16 -45.66
N LEU A 823 -4.27 -17.22 -46.21
CA LEU A 823 -4.71 -18.41 -45.48
C LEU A 823 -3.85 -19.60 -45.93
N LEU A 824 -3.08 -20.16 -45.01
CA LEU A 824 -2.16 -21.26 -45.27
C LEU A 824 -2.46 -22.46 -44.36
N ASN A 825 -2.22 -23.66 -44.88
CA ASN A 825 -2.13 -24.90 -44.11
C ASN A 825 -3.36 -25.14 -43.19
N GLN A 826 -4.51 -25.45 -43.78
CA GLN A 826 -5.75 -25.79 -43.07
C GLN A 826 -6.37 -24.64 -42.26
N SER A 827 -6.15 -23.40 -42.67
CA SER A 827 -6.71 -22.21 -42.00
C SER A 827 -8.13 -21.90 -42.49
N LYS A 828 -8.95 -21.27 -41.65
CA LYS A 828 -10.39 -21.06 -41.95
C LYS A 828 -10.86 -19.64 -41.60
N ILE A 829 -11.65 -19.03 -42.49
CA ILE A 829 -12.53 -17.88 -42.19
C ILE A 829 -13.96 -18.37 -42.33
N THR A 830 -14.78 -18.32 -41.27
CA THR A 830 -16.11 -18.95 -41.35
C THR A 830 -17.22 -18.34 -40.51
N THR A 831 -18.41 -18.32 -41.09
CA THR A 831 -19.69 -17.91 -40.49
C THR A 831 -20.70 -19.07 -40.52
N ASP A 832 -20.20 -20.31 -40.52
CA ASP A 832 -21.05 -21.50 -40.67
C ASP A 832 -22.12 -21.56 -39.56
N ALA A 833 -23.35 -21.91 -39.95
CA ALA A 833 -24.49 -22.02 -39.06
C ALA A 833 -25.01 -23.45 -38.96
N GLN A 834 -25.46 -23.84 -37.77
CA GLN A 834 -26.11 -25.15 -37.57
C GLN A 834 -27.61 -25.07 -37.91
N ASN A 835 -28.41 -24.48 -37.03
CA ASN A 835 -29.89 -24.55 -37.10
C ASN A 835 -30.55 -23.29 -37.66
N THR A 836 -29.77 -22.43 -38.30
CA THR A 836 -30.16 -21.07 -38.72
C THR A 836 -29.48 -20.72 -40.06
N THR A 837 -29.75 -19.52 -40.57
CA THR A 837 -29.10 -18.99 -41.77
C THR A 837 -27.61 -18.73 -41.51
N GLY A 838 -26.77 -19.15 -42.46
CA GLY A 838 -25.34 -18.88 -42.46
C GLY A 838 -25.08 -17.37 -42.43
N GLY A 839 -24.07 -16.97 -41.67
CA GLY A 839 -23.71 -15.57 -41.54
C GLY A 839 -22.98 -15.00 -42.77
N ASN A 840 -22.84 -13.69 -42.88
CA ASN A 840 -22.20 -13.07 -44.05
C ASN A 840 -20.71 -12.78 -43.82
N ILE A 841 -19.91 -12.95 -44.88
CA ILE A 841 -18.49 -12.62 -44.91
C ILE A 841 -18.27 -11.53 -45.96
N ASP A 842 -17.72 -10.39 -45.55
CA ASP A 842 -17.27 -9.30 -46.43
C ASP A 842 -15.75 -9.14 -46.32
N ILE A 843 -15.06 -9.23 -47.45
CA ILE A 843 -13.60 -9.10 -47.52
C ILE A 843 -13.26 -8.01 -48.54
N ASP A 844 -12.60 -6.96 -48.07
CA ASP A 844 -11.98 -5.92 -48.90
C ASP A 844 -10.45 -6.04 -48.84
N THR A 845 -9.83 -6.41 -49.96
CA THR A 845 -8.38 -6.58 -50.03
C THR A 845 -7.74 -6.25 -51.37
N GLU A 846 -6.43 -6.00 -51.41
CA GLU A 846 -5.73 -5.96 -52.70
C GLU A 846 -5.42 -7.38 -53.16
N THR A 847 -4.91 -8.24 -52.28
CA THR A 847 -4.48 -9.60 -52.60
C THR A 847 -5.04 -10.62 -51.60
N LEU A 848 -5.73 -11.64 -52.10
CA LEU A 848 -6.20 -12.79 -51.32
C LEU A 848 -5.49 -14.07 -51.78
N VAL A 849 -4.84 -14.79 -50.86
CA VAL A 849 -4.16 -16.06 -51.14
C VAL A 849 -4.67 -17.15 -50.21
N GLY A 850 -5.09 -18.29 -50.75
CA GLY A 850 -5.36 -19.50 -49.98
C GLY A 850 -4.57 -20.70 -50.50
N LEU A 851 -3.83 -21.38 -49.62
CA LEU A 851 -3.05 -22.58 -49.93
C LEU A 851 -3.17 -23.63 -48.83
N GLY A 852 -3.01 -24.91 -49.20
CA GLY A 852 -2.94 -26.01 -48.24
C GLY A 852 -4.26 -26.35 -47.56
N ASN A 853 -5.36 -26.44 -48.33
CA ASN A 853 -6.72 -26.74 -47.84
C ASN A 853 -7.24 -25.67 -46.88
N SER A 854 -7.12 -24.40 -47.28
CA SER A 854 -7.59 -23.28 -46.47
C SER A 854 -8.87 -22.69 -47.06
N ASP A 855 -9.88 -22.45 -46.22
CA ASP A 855 -11.26 -22.28 -46.68
C ASP A 855 -11.92 -21.00 -46.15
N ILE A 856 -12.82 -20.44 -46.95
CA ILE A 856 -13.72 -19.32 -46.60
C ILE A 856 -15.16 -19.79 -46.75
N THR A 857 -15.89 -19.93 -45.64
CA THR A 857 -17.18 -20.63 -45.64
C THR A 857 -18.29 -19.93 -44.88
N ALA A 858 -19.45 -19.77 -45.53
CA ALA A 858 -20.70 -19.25 -44.97
C ALA A 858 -21.83 -20.29 -45.12
N ASN A 859 -21.56 -21.53 -44.73
CA ASN A 859 -22.45 -22.66 -44.94
C ASN A 859 -23.55 -22.74 -43.86
N ALA A 860 -24.65 -23.46 -44.15
CA ALA A 860 -25.71 -23.73 -43.18
C ALA A 860 -26.13 -25.20 -43.18
N GLN A 861 -26.34 -25.80 -42.00
CA GLN A 861 -26.79 -27.19 -41.90
C GLN A 861 -28.30 -27.32 -42.06
N GLU A 862 -29.11 -26.56 -41.33
CA GLU A 862 -30.58 -26.64 -41.37
C GLU A 862 -31.25 -25.33 -41.80
N GLY A 863 -30.48 -24.35 -42.30
CA GLY A 863 -30.97 -23.05 -42.79
C GLY A 863 -30.45 -22.70 -44.19
N GLU A 864 -30.65 -21.44 -44.60
CA GLU A 864 -30.10 -20.90 -45.85
C GLU A 864 -28.60 -20.61 -45.69
N GLY A 865 -27.77 -20.83 -46.71
CA GLY A 865 -26.38 -20.39 -46.70
C GLY A 865 -26.27 -18.85 -46.66
N GLY A 866 -25.18 -18.33 -46.11
CA GLY A 866 -24.94 -16.88 -46.01
C GLY A 866 -24.43 -16.25 -47.31
N ARG A 867 -24.01 -14.99 -47.26
CA ARG A 867 -23.35 -14.32 -48.39
C ARG A 867 -21.84 -14.21 -48.16
N VAL A 868 -21.05 -14.57 -49.16
CA VAL A 868 -19.61 -14.29 -49.19
C VAL A 868 -19.35 -13.27 -50.30
N GLU A 869 -18.96 -12.05 -49.93
CA GLU A 869 -18.57 -11.00 -50.86
C GLU A 869 -17.08 -10.70 -50.72
N ILE A 870 -16.35 -10.77 -51.83
CA ILE A 870 -14.90 -10.54 -51.87
C ILE A 870 -14.59 -9.49 -52.92
N ASN A 871 -14.09 -8.35 -52.46
CA ASN A 871 -13.53 -7.27 -53.27
C ASN A 871 -12.00 -7.42 -53.28
N ALA A 872 -11.43 -7.86 -54.40
CA ALA A 872 -9.99 -8.14 -54.51
C ALA A 872 -9.39 -7.72 -55.85
N GLN A 873 -8.13 -7.27 -55.88
CA GLN A 873 -7.41 -7.11 -57.16
C GLN A 873 -6.96 -8.47 -57.73
N GLY A 874 -6.73 -9.44 -56.86
CA GLY A 874 -6.45 -10.83 -57.25
C GLY A 874 -6.75 -11.83 -56.14
N ILE A 875 -7.33 -12.97 -56.53
CA ILE A 875 -7.59 -14.13 -55.68
C ILE A 875 -6.75 -15.30 -56.20
N PHE A 876 -5.93 -15.91 -55.35
CA PHE A 876 -5.00 -16.96 -55.71
C PHE A 876 -5.19 -18.22 -54.87
N GLY A 877 -5.34 -19.37 -55.53
CA GLY A 877 -5.39 -20.70 -54.89
C GLY A 877 -6.74 -21.07 -54.29
N LEU A 878 -7.62 -20.09 -53.99
CA LEU A 878 -9.02 -20.27 -53.61
C LEU A 878 -9.94 -20.32 -54.83
N GLU A 879 -10.91 -21.22 -54.81
CA GLU A 879 -11.94 -21.29 -55.85
C GLU A 879 -13.33 -21.41 -55.22
N PHE A 880 -14.31 -20.73 -55.82
CA PHE A 880 -15.70 -20.95 -55.47
C PHE A 880 -16.13 -22.36 -55.84
N ARG A 881 -16.69 -23.10 -54.88
CA ARG A 881 -17.26 -24.44 -55.10
C ARG A 881 -18.64 -24.56 -54.48
N VAL A 882 -19.47 -25.45 -55.05
CA VAL A 882 -20.86 -25.70 -54.61
C VAL A 882 -20.97 -26.69 -53.45
N ARG A 883 -19.83 -27.13 -52.92
CA ARG A 883 -19.66 -27.98 -51.72
C ARG A 883 -18.21 -27.89 -51.27
N GLU A 884 -17.94 -28.09 -49.99
CA GLU A 884 -16.57 -28.23 -49.48
C GLU A 884 -15.87 -29.46 -50.07
N THR A 885 -14.56 -29.32 -50.25
CA THR A 885 -13.64 -30.28 -50.85
C THR A 885 -12.31 -30.27 -50.09
N PRO A 886 -11.41 -31.26 -50.31
CA PRO A 886 -10.05 -31.23 -49.76
C PRO A 886 -9.09 -30.21 -50.41
N GLU A 887 -9.63 -29.23 -51.14
CA GLU A 887 -8.89 -28.15 -51.79
C GLU A 887 -9.10 -26.83 -51.02
N ASN A 888 -8.68 -25.67 -51.54
CA ASN A 888 -8.98 -24.38 -50.90
C ASN A 888 -10.30 -23.85 -51.45
N ASP A 889 -11.30 -23.71 -50.59
CA ASP A 889 -12.68 -23.46 -50.98
C ASP A 889 -13.20 -22.07 -50.60
N ILE A 890 -14.08 -21.53 -51.44
CA ILE A 890 -15.02 -20.47 -51.08
C ILE A 890 -16.43 -21.04 -51.23
N THR A 891 -17.20 -21.16 -50.14
CA THR A 891 -18.53 -21.81 -50.16
C THR A 891 -19.58 -21.04 -49.35
N ALA A 892 -20.82 -21.07 -49.83
CA ALA A 892 -22.00 -20.54 -49.12
C ALA A 892 -23.18 -21.50 -49.30
N THR A 893 -23.05 -22.74 -48.83
CA THR A 893 -23.92 -23.88 -49.19
C THR A 893 -24.89 -24.26 -48.07
N SER A 894 -25.98 -24.96 -48.42
CA SER A 894 -26.95 -25.48 -47.45
C SER A 894 -27.19 -26.98 -47.62
N ASN A 895 -27.27 -27.74 -46.51
CA ASN A 895 -27.62 -29.16 -46.56
C ASN A 895 -29.10 -29.40 -46.92
N LEU A 896 -29.95 -28.36 -46.88
CA LEU A 896 -31.32 -28.43 -47.40
C LEU A 896 -31.36 -28.51 -48.94
N GLY A 897 -30.22 -28.24 -49.59
CA GLY A 897 -30.02 -28.39 -51.03
C GLY A 897 -29.64 -27.07 -51.72
N PRO A 898 -29.31 -27.12 -53.03
CA PRO A 898 -28.81 -25.97 -53.77
C PRO A 898 -29.74 -24.75 -53.80
N SER A 899 -31.05 -24.95 -53.67
CA SER A 899 -32.04 -23.85 -53.63
C SER A 899 -31.99 -23.01 -52.34
N PHE A 900 -31.34 -23.53 -51.30
CA PHE A 900 -31.13 -22.85 -50.02
C PHE A 900 -29.67 -22.43 -49.84
N SER A 901 -28.82 -22.61 -50.86
CA SER A 901 -27.46 -22.09 -50.83
C SER A 901 -27.49 -20.57 -50.96
N GLY A 902 -26.60 -19.90 -50.23
CA GLY A 902 -26.44 -18.46 -50.30
C GLY A 902 -25.62 -18.03 -51.52
N GLU A 903 -25.11 -16.79 -51.47
CA GLU A 903 -24.50 -16.13 -52.62
C GLU A 903 -23.01 -15.93 -52.43
N VAL A 904 -22.21 -16.23 -53.46
CA VAL A 904 -20.77 -15.91 -53.51
C VAL A 904 -20.52 -14.88 -54.61
N ILE A 905 -20.08 -13.68 -54.23
CA ILE A 905 -19.82 -12.54 -55.10
C ILE A 905 -18.32 -12.27 -55.11
N LEU A 906 -17.68 -12.42 -56.27
CA LEU A 906 -16.24 -12.18 -56.45
C LEU A 906 -16.04 -10.96 -57.34
N ASN A 907 -15.74 -9.82 -56.74
CA ASN A 907 -15.48 -8.57 -57.43
C ASN A 907 -13.97 -8.45 -57.68
N THR A 908 -13.52 -8.98 -58.82
CA THR A 908 -12.15 -8.82 -59.32
C THR A 908 -12.18 -7.97 -60.60
N PRO A 909 -11.17 -7.11 -60.86
CA PRO A 909 -11.09 -6.41 -62.13
C PRO A 909 -11.06 -7.43 -63.27
N ASP A 910 -11.84 -7.20 -64.34
CA ASP A 910 -11.72 -7.98 -65.58
C ASP A 910 -10.30 -7.80 -66.15
N LEU A 911 -9.40 -8.67 -65.73
CA LEU A 911 -8.14 -8.88 -66.41
C LEU A 911 -8.50 -9.54 -67.73
N ASP A 912 -8.58 -8.74 -68.79
CA ASP A 912 -8.57 -9.24 -70.15
C ASP A 912 -7.12 -9.55 -70.56
N PRO A 913 -6.65 -10.81 -70.46
CA PRO A 913 -5.31 -11.19 -70.91
C PRO A 913 -5.12 -11.03 -72.43
N THR A 914 -6.20 -10.80 -73.20
CA THR A 914 -6.12 -10.57 -74.65
C THR A 914 -5.81 -9.11 -75.01
N SER A 915 -5.96 -8.18 -74.06
CA SER A 915 -5.57 -6.77 -74.25
C SER A 915 -4.06 -6.58 -74.49
N GLY A 916 -3.24 -7.62 -74.24
CA GLY A 916 -1.81 -7.69 -74.63
C GLY A 916 -1.49 -8.57 -75.83
N LEU A 917 -2.47 -9.29 -76.39
CA LEU A 917 -2.30 -10.16 -77.56
C LEU A 917 -2.61 -9.37 -78.84
N ILE A 918 -1.57 -8.80 -79.44
CA ILE A 918 -1.64 -8.35 -80.84
C ILE A 918 -1.90 -9.59 -81.70
N GLU A 919 -3.03 -9.63 -82.41
CA GLU A 919 -3.30 -10.59 -83.48
C GLU A 919 -2.15 -10.53 -84.51
N LEU A 920 -1.48 -11.67 -84.74
CA LEU A 920 -0.49 -11.78 -85.81
C LEU A 920 -1.21 -11.59 -87.15
N PRO A 921 -0.74 -10.70 -88.06
CA PRO A 921 -1.38 -10.50 -89.35
C PRO A 921 -1.46 -11.83 -90.13
N GLY A 922 -2.69 -12.27 -90.43
CA GLY A 922 -2.98 -13.51 -91.15
C GLY A 922 -2.80 -13.44 -92.67
N SER A 923 -1.97 -12.52 -93.18
CA SER A 923 -1.58 -12.50 -94.60
C SER A 923 -0.10 -12.81 -94.77
N LEU A 924 0.17 -13.95 -95.42
CA LEU A 924 1.48 -14.27 -95.97
C LEU A 924 1.89 -13.17 -96.96
N VAL A 925 3.05 -12.57 -96.73
CA VAL A 925 3.69 -11.67 -97.69
C VAL A 925 4.09 -12.50 -98.91
N ASP A 926 3.50 -12.17 -100.07
CA ASP A 926 3.84 -12.75 -101.37
C ASP A 926 5.27 -12.31 -101.78
N ALA A 927 6.23 -13.21 -101.60
CA ALA A 927 7.63 -12.98 -101.89
C ALA A 927 7.94 -12.89 -103.41
N GLU A 928 6.99 -13.21 -104.29
CA GLU A 928 7.16 -13.09 -105.75
C GLU A 928 6.78 -11.69 -106.29
N ALA A 929 6.13 -10.83 -105.49
CA ALA A 929 5.82 -9.44 -105.86
C ALA A 929 6.90 -8.41 -105.47
N ILE A 930 7.93 -8.80 -104.70
CA ILE A 930 8.99 -7.90 -104.20
C ILE A 930 10.24 -7.88 -105.11
N LEU A 931 10.33 -8.76 -106.12
CA LEU A 931 11.52 -8.89 -107.00
C LEU A 931 11.35 -8.36 -108.43
N ALA A 932 10.42 -7.43 -108.66
CA ALA A 932 10.30 -6.75 -109.95
C ALA A 932 9.99 -5.26 -109.79
N ASN A 933 11.03 -4.44 -109.52
CA ASN A 933 11.29 -3.18 -110.23
C ASN A 933 12.54 -2.47 -109.68
N ASP A 934 13.29 -1.92 -110.63
CA ASP A 934 14.64 -1.35 -110.59
C ASP A 934 14.87 -0.25 -109.50
N LEU A 935 15.76 -0.52 -108.53
CA LEU A 935 16.02 0.32 -107.35
C LEU A 935 17.27 1.23 -107.49
N CYS A 936 17.79 1.46 -108.70
CA CYS A 936 18.98 2.32 -108.91
C CYS A 936 18.89 3.25 -110.15
N GLY A 937 17.74 3.88 -110.39
CA GLY A 937 17.57 4.91 -111.43
C GLY A 937 17.94 6.33 -110.96
N PHE A 938 18.71 7.06 -111.77
CA PHE A 938 19.01 8.48 -111.59
C PHE A 938 18.11 9.34 -112.51
N GLU A 939 17.52 10.42 -111.99
CA GLU A 939 16.94 11.52 -112.79
C GLU A 939 17.43 12.88 -112.25
N ASN A 940 17.78 13.80 -113.17
CA ASN A 940 18.16 15.19 -112.85
C ASN A 940 19.28 15.36 -111.81
N ASN A 941 20.33 14.54 -111.92
CA ASN A 941 21.54 14.62 -111.08
C ASN A 941 21.28 14.50 -109.56
N ARG A 942 20.22 13.78 -109.17
CA ARG A 942 19.96 13.32 -107.80
C ARG A 942 19.54 11.84 -107.82
N ILE A 943 19.91 11.10 -106.78
CA ILE A 943 19.38 9.75 -106.52
C ILE A 943 17.86 9.90 -106.32
N ALA A 944 17.05 9.15 -107.07
CA ALA A 944 15.61 9.08 -106.82
C ALA A 944 15.42 8.61 -105.37
N GLY A 945 14.83 9.46 -104.54
CA GLY A 945 14.76 9.27 -103.09
C GLY A 945 14.14 7.92 -102.72
N GLY A 946 15.00 7.04 -102.22
CA GLY A 946 14.68 5.75 -101.65
C GLY A 946 15.82 5.35 -100.71
N SER A 947 15.51 4.47 -99.77
CA SER A 947 16.42 3.76 -98.87
C SER A 947 16.69 4.45 -97.52
N SER A 948 15.72 4.30 -96.60
CA SER A 948 16.03 4.23 -95.17
C SER A 948 16.16 2.77 -94.75
N PHE A 949 17.09 2.50 -93.84
CA PHE A 949 17.33 1.20 -93.22
C PHE A 949 16.43 1.07 -91.98
N THR A 950 15.52 0.09 -91.98
CA THR A 950 14.60 -0.14 -90.85
C THR A 950 15.01 -1.40 -90.11
N ILE A 951 15.33 -1.26 -88.82
CA ILE A 951 15.48 -2.38 -87.89
C ILE A 951 14.08 -2.75 -87.38
N THR A 952 13.53 -3.87 -87.82
CA THR A 952 12.27 -4.42 -87.28
C THR A 952 12.55 -5.28 -86.05
N GLY A 953 12.79 -4.61 -84.91
CA GLY A 953 12.90 -5.24 -83.60
C GLY A 953 11.84 -4.71 -82.64
N LYS A 954 11.09 -5.59 -81.99
CA LYS A 954 9.94 -5.25 -81.12
C LYS A 954 10.42 -4.68 -79.78
N GLY A 955 10.13 -3.40 -79.51
CA GLY A 955 10.36 -2.80 -78.19
C GLY A 955 9.96 -1.32 -78.06
N GLY A 956 8.69 -1.07 -77.72
CA GLY A 956 8.29 0.00 -76.79
C GLY A 956 8.54 1.49 -77.09
N LEU A 957 8.71 1.93 -78.35
CA LEU A 957 8.75 3.36 -78.69
C LEU A 957 7.78 3.69 -79.83
N PRO A 958 7.19 4.91 -79.86
CA PRO A 958 6.25 5.30 -80.92
C PRO A 958 6.95 5.32 -82.30
N PRO A 959 6.28 4.86 -83.37
CA PRO A 959 6.85 4.75 -84.71
C PRO A 959 7.12 6.10 -85.39
N THR A 960 6.62 7.22 -84.86
CA THR A 960 7.02 8.56 -85.31
C THR A 960 7.19 9.54 -84.14
N PRO A 961 7.99 10.62 -84.30
CA PRO A 961 8.22 11.63 -83.25
C PRO A 961 7.00 12.49 -82.89
N GLU A 962 5.90 12.36 -83.64
CA GLU A 962 4.67 13.14 -83.47
C GLU A 962 3.57 12.36 -82.72
N ASP A 963 3.74 11.04 -82.53
CA ASP A 963 2.80 10.19 -81.81
C ASP A 963 2.93 10.33 -80.28
N PRO A 964 1.82 10.42 -79.52
CA PRO A 964 1.85 10.54 -78.07
C PRO A 964 2.37 9.25 -77.39
N VAL A 965 3.28 9.41 -76.42
CA VAL A 965 3.83 8.32 -75.62
C VAL A 965 2.81 7.87 -74.57
N ILE A 966 2.43 6.59 -74.60
CA ILE A 966 1.31 6.02 -73.82
C ILE A 966 1.67 5.81 -72.31
N ASN A 967 2.85 6.21 -71.83
CA ASN A 967 3.25 6.07 -70.42
C ASN A 967 4.09 7.25 -69.90
N ALA A 968 3.45 8.40 -69.65
CA ALA A 968 4.11 9.63 -69.21
C ALA A 968 4.54 9.68 -67.73
N HIS A 969 4.35 8.62 -66.92
CA HIS A 969 4.63 8.66 -65.46
C HIS A 969 5.86 7.88 -64.98
N ARG A 970 6.64 7.28 -65.89
CA ARG A 970 7.94 6.69 -65.54
C ARG A 970 8.99 6.96 -66.62
N THR A 971 9.47 8.20 -66.75
CA THR A 971 10.86 8.42 -67.22
C THR A 971 11.39 9.82 -66.94
N VAL A 972 12.70 9.85 -66.73
CA VAL A 972 13.58 10.91 -66.25
C VAL A 972 13.62 12.14 -67.18
N ARG A 973 13.73 13.32 -66.56
CA ARG A 973 14.01 14.61 -67.22
C ARG A 973 15.24 14.53 -68.12
N TRP A 974 15.08 14.87 -69.40
CA TRP A 974 16.11 15.53 -70.21
C TRP A 974 15.62 16.93 -70.62
N ARG A 975 16.54 17.90 -70.60
CA ARG A 975 16.30 19.34 -70.58
C ARG A 975 16.94 19.99 -71.81
N THR A 976 16.19 20.83 -72.55
CA THR A 976 16.56 22.21 -73.01
C THR A 976 15.47 22.76 -73.96
N ARG A 977 14.74 23.85 -73.61
CA ARG A 977 14.95 25.32 -73.83
C ARG A 977 14.56 25.81 -75.25
N PRO A 978 14.14 27.08 -75.46
CA PRO A 978 12.97 27.82 -74.94
C PRO A 978 12.20 28.58 -76.08
N ARG A 979 11.13 29.34 -75.74
CA ARG A 979 10.38 30.36 -76.55
C ARG A 979 9.23 29.81 -77.41
N LEU A 980 8.14 30.53 -77.67
CA LEU A 980 7.53 31.79 -77.20
C LEU A 980 6.04 31.64 -77.55
N ALA A 981 5.16 31.78 -76.55
CA ALA A 981 4.11 32.80 -76.51
C ALA A 981 2.93 32.62 -77.48
N SER A 982 1.74 32.41 -76.90
CA SER A 982 0.55 33.26 -77.13
C SER A 982 -0.69 32.55 -76.56
N THR A 983 -1.18 32.94 -75.37
CA THR A 983 -2.38 33.80 -75.16
C THR A 983 -3.69 33.18 -75.72
N ARG A 984 -4.79 33.04 -74.96
CA ARG A 984 -5.39 33.98 -73.99
C ARG A 984 -6.54 33.28 -73.23
N GLN A 985 -6.59 33.53 -71.91
CA GLN A 985 -7.75 33.96 -71.09
C GLN A 985 -8.95 33.01 -70.95
N LYS A 986 -9.69 32.90 -69.84
CA LYS A 986 -9.88 33.60 -68.54
C LYS A 986 -10.98 32.74 -67.83
N LEU A 987 -11.20 32.62 -66.53
CA LEU A 987 -11.04 33.43 -65.31
C LEU A 987 -10.81 32.44 -64.13
N GLN A 988 -9.82 32.63 -63.24
CA GLN A 988 -9.90 33.35 -61.95
C GLN A 988 -11.05 32.85 -61.05
N GLN A 989 -10.81 32.32 -59.84
CA GLN A 989 -9.97 32.87 -58.76
C GLN A 989 -9.24 31.81 -57.91
N LEU A 990 -8.05 32.19 -57.43
CA LEU A 990 -7.16 31.59 -56.41
C LEU A 990 -7.22 32.52 -55.15
N PRO A 991 -6.47 32.29 -54.05
CA PRO A 991 -6.57 31.25 -53.03
C PRO A 991 -6.44 31.86 -51.60
N GLN A 992 -6.39 31.04 -50.53
CA GLN A 992 -5.53 31.38 -49.39
C GLN A 992 -4.55 30.24 -49.12
N GLN A 993 -3.31 30.63 -48.83
CA GLN A 993 -2.09 29.83 -48.83
C GLN A 993 -1.93 28.95 -47.57
N PRO A 994 -1.13 27.87 -47.70
CA PRO A 994 -0.68 26.99 -46.63
C PRO A 994 0.64 27.45 -45.97
N SER A 995 0.83 27.02 -44.72
CA SER A 995 2.13 27.09 -44.03
C SER A 995 2.97 25.85 -44.31
N VAL A 996 4.26 26.10 -44.49
CA VAL A 996 5.34 25.23 -44.99
C VAL A 996 5.84 24.27 -43.91
N ILE A 997 6.06 23.00 -44.25
CA ILE A 997 6.94 22.09 -43.52
C ILE A 997 8.10 21.68 -44.44
N THR A 998 9.32 21.91 -43.94
CA THR A 998 10.60 21.55 -44.55
C THR A 998 10.92 20.08 -44.24
N PRO A 999 11.40 19.25 -45.19
CA PRO A 999 11.80 17.87 -44.89
C PRO A 999 13.20 17.81 -44.25
N GLN A 1000 13.32 17.09 -43.13
CA GLN A 1000 14.61 16.67 -42.55
C GLN A 1000 15.11 15.36 -43.22
N PRO A 1001 16.44 15.13 -43.28
CA PRO A 1001 17.05 13.98 -43.94
C PRO A 1001 16.89 12.67 -43.12
N PRO A 1002 17.02 11.49 -43.75
CA PRO A 1002 16.76 10.21 -43.09
C PRO A 1002 17.80 9.93 -42.00
N GLN A 1003 17.35 9.63 -40.79
CA GLN A 1003 18.22 9.08 -39.75
C GLN A 1003 18.59 7.65 -40.09
N GLU A 1004 19.90 7.37 -40.14
CA GLU A 1004 20.43 6.01 -40.21
C GLU A 1004 19.96 5.21 -38.98
N LYS A 1005 19.40 4.02 -39.23
CA LYS A 1005 19.06 3.03 -38.19
C LYS A 1005 20.30 2.74 -37.34
N LYS A 1006 20.29 3.18 -36.09
CA LYS A 1006 21.21 2.66 -35.07
C LYS A 1006 20.79 1.23 -34.74
N VAL A 1007 21.55 0.26 -35.24
CA VAL A 1007 21.45 -1.13 -34.81
C VAL A 1007 21.98 -1.21 -33.38
N ILE A 1008 21.14 -1.64 -32.45
CA ILE A 1008 21.55 -1.96 -31.07
C ILE A 1008 22.29 -3.31 -31.15
N ILE A 1009 23.54 -3.33 -30.71
CA ILE A 1009 24.37 -4.54 -30.66
C ILE A 1009 24.51 -4.94 -29.19
N GLU A 1010 24.18 -6.18 -28.85
CA GLU A 1010 24.35 -6.70 -27.49
C GLU A 1010 25.80 -6.61 -27.03
N ALA A 1011 26.00 -6.20 -25.78
CA ALA A 1011 27.33 -6.15 -25.17
C ALA A 1011 27.88 -7.57 -24.98
N GLN A 1012 29.01 -7.86 -25.59
CA GLN A 1012 29.72 -9.15 -25.49
C GLN A 1012 30.88 -9.09 -24.48
N GLY A 1013 31.03 -7.98 -23.74
CA GLY A 1013 32.05 -7.78 -22.71
C GLY A 1013 31.91 -6.46 -21.95
N TRP A 1014 32.72 -6.27 -20.92
CA TRP A 1014 32.78 -5.03 -20.12
C TRP A 1014 34.21 -4.72 -19.71
N VAL A 1015 34.53 -3.43 -19.59
CA VAL A 1015 35.84 -2.91 -19.16
C VAL A 1015 35.63 -1.87 -18.07
N ILE A 1016 36.44 -1.91 -17.02
CA ILE A 1016 36.41 -0.93 -15.92
C ILE A 1016 37.46 0.16 -16.22
N ALA A 1017 37.02 1.41 -16.31
CA ALA A 1017 37.90 2.57 -16.43
C ALA A 1017 38.59 2.91 -15.09
N LYS A 1018 39.64 3.73 -15.11
CA LYS A 1018 40.43 4.08 -13.91
C LYS A 1018 39.64 4.79 -12.81
N ASP A 1019 38.52 5.41 -13.15
CA ASP A 1019 37.62 6.08 -12.22
C ASP A 1019 36.49 5.17 -11.68
N GLY A 1020 36.52 3.88 -12.02
CA GLY A 1020 35.50 2.91 -11.61
C GLY A 1020 34.32 2.81 -12.57
N THR A 1021 34.29 3.59 -13.66
CA THR A 1021 33.21 3.53 -14.65
C THR A 1021 33.24 2.21 -15.41
N ILE A 1022 32.11 1.51 -15.49
CA ILE A 1022 31.96 0.29 -16.28
C ILE A 1022 31.51 0.64 -17.69
N ILE A 1023 32.29 0.22 -18.69
CA ILE A 1023 32.02 0.43 -20.12
C ILE A 1023 31.66 -0.93 -20.74
N LEU A 1024 30.45 -1.04 -21.28
CA LEU A 1024 29.98 -2.22 -22.02
C LEU A 1024 30.49 -2.19 -23.46
N THR A 1025 31.05 -3.30 -23.96
CA THR A 1025 31.68 -3.39 -25.28
C THR A 1025 31.00 -4.47 -26.12
N ALA A 1026 30.74 -4.19 -27.41
CA ALA A 1026 30.12 -5.13 -28.34
C ALA A 1026 31.00 -6.35 -28.72
N GLN A 1027 32.27 -6.39 -28.33
CA GLN A 1027 33.18 -7.52 -28.53
C GLN A 1027 34.06 -7.73 -27.28
N PRO A 1028 34.38 -8.99 -26.90
CA PRO A 1028 35.18 -9.28 -25.71
C PRO A 1028 36.63 -8.80 -25.87
N PHE A 1029 37.09 -7.98 -24.93
CA PHE A 1029 38.45 -7.45 -24.90
C PHE A 1029 39.45 -8.55 -24.50
N LYS A 1030 40.44 -8.86 -25.37
CA LYS A 1030 41.48 -9.89 -25.13
C LYS A 1030 42.85 -9.29 -24.77
N GLY A 1031 42.90 -8.25 -23.95
CA GLY A 1031 44.13 -7.59 -23.53
C GLY A 1031 44.17 -7.31 -22.03
N THR A 1032 45.37 -7.29 -21.45
CA THR A 1032 45.60 -6.82 -20.07
C THR A 1032 45.38 -5.31 -20.02
N PRO A 1033 44.64 -4.78 -19.03
CA PRO A 1033 44.23 -3.38 -19.07
C PRO A 1033 45.40 -2.43 -18.81
N VAL A 1034 45.32 -1.29 -19.53
CA VAL A 1034 46.06 -0.02 -19.42
C VAL A 1034 47.27 0.16 -20.36
N GLU A 1035 47.08 0.83 -21.50
CA GLU A 1035 47.38 2.26 -21.71
C GLU A 1035 46.81 2.73 -23.06
N GLN A 1036 46.33 3.98 -23.09
CA GLN A 1036 45.88 4.78 -24.24
C GLN A 1036 44.43 4.60 -24.75
N ILE A 1037 43.55 5.46 -24.25
CA ILE A 1037 42.59 6.18 -25.10
C ILE A 1037 42.82 7.67 -24.84
N LEU A 1038 43.21 8.42 -25.87
CA LEU A 1038 42.68 9.76 -26.16
C LEU A 1038 42.83 10.02 -27.67
N PRO A 1039 41.98 10.90 -28.24
CA PRO A 1039 41.35 10.74 -29.55
C PRO A 1039 42.02 11.60 -30.61
N HIS A 1040 41.97 11.20 -31.89
CA HIS A 1040 41.90 12.10 -33.05
C HIS A 1040 41.76 11.25 -34.33
N LEU A 1041 40.69 11.47 -35.10
CA LEU A 1041 40.62 11.53 -36.57
C LEU A 1041 39.13 11.48 -36.94
N ASP A 1042 38.47 12.60 -37.17
CA ASP A 1042 38.52 13.46 -38.38
C ASP A 1042 37.94 12.76 -39.62
N CYS A 1043 36.73 13.18 -39.97
CA CYS A 1043 35.97 12.75 -41.12
C CYS A 1043 36.41 13.56 -42.35
N HIS A 1044 37.11 12.96 -43.32
CA HIS A 1044 36.97 13.29 -44.75
C HIS A 1044 37.84 12.40 -45.67
N SER A 1045 37.31 12.20 -46.89
CA SER A 1045 37.84 11.43 -48.04
C SER A 1045 37.77 9.90 -47.86
N GLY A 1046 37.07 9.12 -48.69
CA GLY A 1046 36.79 9.26 -50.11
C GLY A 1046 37.70 8.32 -50.89
N THR A 1047 37.07 7.34 -51.57
CA THR A 1047 37.60 6.41 -52.58
C THR A 1047 38.27 5.10 -52.12
N GLY A 1048 37.84 3.97 -52.72
CA GLY A 1048 38.73 2.82 -52.93
C GLY A 1048 38.13 1.41 -52.74
N ASN A 1049 37.45 0.91 -53.78
CA ASN A 1049 37.16 -0.48 -54.18
C ASN A 1049 37.97 -1.68 -53.61
N ARG A 1050 37.26 -2.83 -53.65
CA ARG A 1050 37.68 -4.28 -53.66
C ARG A 1050 38.00 -4.88 -52.29
N GLU A 1051 37.45 -6.02 -51.86
CA GLU A 1051 36.73 -7.15 -52.47
C GLU A 1051 35.61 -7.62 -51.54
#